data_AF-A0A848LRY6-F1
#
_entry.id   AF-A0A848LRY6-F1
#
_cell.length_a   1.000
_cell.length_b   1.000
_cell.length_c   1.000
_cell.angle_alpha   90.00
_cell.angle_beta   90.00
_cell.angle_gamma   90.00
#
_symmetry.space_group_name_H-M   'P 1'
#
loop_
_entity.id
_entity.type
_entity.pdbx_description
1 polymer ?
#
loop_
_entity_poly.entity_id
_entity_poly.type
_entity_poly.pdbx_seq_one_letter_code
_entity_poly.pdbx_strand_id
1 'polypeptide(L)'
;MNPSFPAGGQRASSPASPDDPVPLDAFVDVLGFDVPPSQHARWGGAITRLKQVAVVGLGPVQQALLARQARFNALLAELLREPRPSVPARVRSELAPLTEPAAPESGPASGVGQAMLGQARRWLRETWGEAQHAWNLEVVGLLSGPSWPPRTEGARARLDALEARCDVLARARPPRVLLPLLREVLRRQVAFNHACVRKLRHMLGAARPVMCLPRPEAYARQAYAQEARDVPEAVAALTRLEHRPLFSLVTPAWETPAPVLRACIESVLAQVYPHWELCIVDDGSRSPEVEAVVRRFAAEDSRIRFARLPSNQGIARATNAALELATGDFIGFLDHDDLLAPHALAEVALRLAAAPDTDVLYSDEDKVDEAGARFAPYLKPELSPELLRAVNYVCHFLVVRASLMRDVGGIRPGFEGAQDHDLVLRLLERTRRFAHIPKVLYHWRTLPGSTATDASTKPAASEAGRRAVVEHLARLGEAGEVESQAPGLYRIRHPLPRRASVSVLLTGPGAEDSATLAALLDTAGDVDLEVLLPRSGDAALDAKEGGRARHVRVSEGLSPGAVANHLLREARGEVVLRLEAGMVPTEQGWLTELASQALRPDVGVVGARIVTPAGTLVHAGLTLTPDGGVARLFSGLPDPSLTAFGGSHWPRELLAVSGACAMSRREVLERLGGWDEGLLSAEACAVDLCLRAVGMGLRVVYTPQARLVSTVETPDGAWDAADLARLRARAGPWPGTGRGDPFGNPHVVSGGAGGMASREG
;
A
#
# COMPACT_ATOMS: atom_id res chain seq x y z
N MET A 1 4.25 8.97 55.37
CA MET A 1 2.93 8.55 54.87
C MET A 1 3.05 8.45 53.36
N ASN A 2 3.07 7.23 52.84
CA ASN A 2 3.28 6.90 51.44
C ASN A 2 2.14 7.44 50.56
N PRO A 3 2.44 8.05 49.40
CA PRO A 3 1.48 8.15 48.33
C PRO A 3 1.47 6.84 47.51
N SER A 4 0.26 6.35 47.30
CA SER A 4 -0.12 5.09 46.67
C SER A 4 0.14 5.12 45.16
N PHE A 5 0.78 4.08 44.61
CA PHE A 5 0.73 3.77 43.18
C PHE A 5 -0.53 2.93 42.87
N PRO A 6 -1.27 3.21 41.79
CA PRO A 6 -2.42 2.39 41.41
C PRO A 6 -1.95 1.07 40.79
N ALA A 7 -2.41 -0.04 41.37
CA ALA A 7 -2.34 -1.36 40.79
C ALA A 7 -3.37 -1.48 39.66
N GLY A 8 -2.92 -1.79 38.44
CA GLY A 8 -3.79 -1.92 37.28
C GLY A 8 -3.03 -2.45 36.06
N GLY A 9 -2.54 -3.68 36.13
CA GLY A 9 -1.98 -4.37 34.97
C GLY A 9 -3.11 -4.86 34.06
N GLN A 10 -3.48 -4.07 33.05
CA GLN A 10 -4.01 -4.65 31.82
C GLN A 10 -2.86 -5.43 31.17
N ARG A 11 -3.05 -6.74 30.95
CA ARG A 11 -2.16 -7.50 30.09
C ARG A 11 -2.17 -6.83 28.71
N ALA A 12 -1.03 -6.31 28.29
CA ALA A 12 -0.83 -5.89 26.92
C ALA A 12 -1.19 -7.08 26.01
N SER A 13 -2.15 -6.86 25.11
CA SER A 13 -2.39 -7.77 23.98
C SER A 13 -1.07 -7.94 23.23
N SER A 14 -0.65 -9.19 23.02
CA SER A 14 0.49 -9.48 22.15
C SER A 14 0.29 -8.84 20.77
N PRO A 15 1.31 -8.23 20.16
CA PRO A 15 1.20 -7.66 18.82
C PRO A 15 0.82 -8.77 17.81
N ALA A 16 -0.08 -8.46 16.87
CA ALA A 16 -0.63 -9.42 15.92
C ALA A 16 0.33 -9.77 14.78
N SER A 17 1.44 -9.03 14.63
CA SER A 17 2.56 -9.31 13.74
C SER A 17 3.86 -8.69 14.29
N PRO A 18 5.06 -9.28 14.05
CA PRO A 18 6.34 -8.63 14.35
C PRO A 18 6.54 -7.26 13.65
N ASP A 19 5.73 -6.97 12.63
CA ASP A 19 5.74 -5.70 11.89
C ASP A 19 4.66 -4.69 12.36
N ASP A 20 3.78 -5.07 13.29
CA ASP A 20 2.84 -4.10 13.87
C ASP A 20 3.60 -3.05 14.69
N PRO A 21 3.23 -1.76 14.59
CA PRO A 21 3.81 -0.75 15.45
C PRO A 21 3.38 -1.02 16.89
N VAL A 22 4.23 -1.73 17.64
CA VAL A 22 4.07 -1.90 19.08
C VAL A 22 3.94 -0.49 19.68
N PRO A 23 2.90 -0.22 20.51
CA PRO A 23 2.67 1.11 21.07
C PRO A 23 3.94 1.63 21.75
N LEU A 24 4.27 2.90 21.53
CA LEU A 24 5.43 3.54 22.18
C LEU A 24 5.43 3.26 23.69
N ASP A 25 4.24 3.22 24.30
CA ASP A 25 4.01 2.99 25.73
C ASP A 25 4.54 1.63 26.23
N ALA A 26 4.58 0.59 25.38
CA ALA A 26 5.19 -0.70 25.73
C ALA A 26 6.71 -0.59 25.94
N PHE A 27 7.32 0.48 25.43
CA PHE A 27 8.76 0.74 25.50
C PHE A 27 9.13 2.03 26.24
N VAL A 28 8.14 2.82 26.72
CA VAL A 28 8.41 4.03 27.52
C VAL A 28 9.14 3.66 28.82
N ASP A 29 8.84 2.49 29.40
CA ASP A 29 9.53 1.98 30.59
C ASP A 29 10.78 1.14 30.24
N VAL A 30 11.82 1.84 29.76
CA VAL A 30 13.14 1.25 29.47
C VAL A 30 13.84 0.73 30.75
N LEU A 31 13.44 1.20 31.93
CA LEU A 31 14.08 0.91 33.22
C LEU A 31 13.34 -0.11 34.09
N GLY A 32 12.14 -0.55 33.71
CA GLY A 32 11.38 -1.58 34.43
C GLY A 32 12.00 -2.97 34.29
N PHE A 33 12.39 -3.62 35.40
CA PHE A 33 12.95 -4.97 35.38
C PHE A 33 12.07 -5.95 36.13
N ASP A 34 11.60 -6.99 35.43
CA ASP A 34 11.14 -8.22 36.06
C ASP A 34 12.23 -9.29 35.93
N VAL A 35 12.53 -9.98 37.04
CA VAL A 35 13.46 -11.12 37.04
C VAL A 35 12.65 -12.40 36.82
N PRO A 36 12.68 -13.03 35.62
CA PRO A 36 11.98 -14.28 35.41
C PRO A 36 12.56 -15.39 36.31
N PRO A 37 11.71 -16.32 36.80
CA PRO A 37 12.16 -17.43 37.64
C PRO A 37 13.14 -18.34 36.86
N SER A 38 14.22 -18.77 37.50
CA SER A 38 15.20 -19.61 36.82
C SER A 38 14.70 -21.05 36.59
N GLN A 39 14.99 -21.63 35.43
CA GLN A 39 14.53 -22.96 35.01
C GLN A 39 15.25 -24.16 35.69
N HIS A 40 16.22 -23.93 36.60
CA HIS A 40 16.95 -25.00 37.27
C HIS A 40 16.30 -25.42 38.60
N ALA A 41 15.69 -26.61 38.62
CA ALA A 41 14.87 -27.13 39.72
C ALA A 41 15.57 -27.23 41.10
N ARG A 42 16.90 -27.32 41.15
CA ARG A 42 17.63 -27.60 42.40
C ARG A 42 18.23 -26.37 43.10
N TRP A 43 18.45 -25.27 42.37
CA TRP A 43 19.08 -24.05 42.89
C TRP A 43 18.32 -22.76 42.53
N GLY A 44 17.15 -22.90 41.90
CA GLY A 44 16.54 -21.79 41.20
C GLY A 44 16.04 -20.65 42.09
N GLY A 45 15.54 -20.97 43.28
CA GLY A 45 15.10 -19.96 44.25
C GLY A 45 16.23 -19.11 44.81
N ALA A 46 17.41 -19.70 45.05
CA ALA A 46 18.58 -18.99 45.55
C ALA A 46 19.18 -18.10 44.45
N ILE A 47 19.29 -18.62 43.22
CA ILE A 47 19.79 -17.87 42.06
C ILE A 47 18.85 -16.71 41.69
N THR A 48 17.53 -16.95 41.74
CA THR A 48 16.53 -15.90 41.44
C THR A 48 16.57 -14.80 42.52
N ARG A 49 16.70 -15.14 43.80
CA ARG A 49 16.88 -14.16 44.88
C ARG A 49 18.19 -13.37 44.77
N LEU A 50 19.30 -14.03 44.44
CA LEU A 50 20.61 -13.37 44.24
C LEU A 50 20.57 -12.43 43.03
N LYS A 51 19.91 -12.85 41.94
CA LYS A 51 19.63 -11.98 40.79
C LYS A 51 18.77 -10.79 41.19
N GLN A 52 17.67 -11.00 41.93
CA GLN A 52 16.79 -9.93 42.40
C GLN A 52 17.54 -8.92 43.28
N VAL A 53 18.37 -9.35 44.22
CA VAL A 53 19.17 -8.44 45.06
C VAL A 53 20.18 -7.64 44.22
N ALA A 54 20.84 -8.29 43.25
CA ALA A 54 21.74 -7.60 42.33
C ALA A 54 21.01 -6.61 41.40
N VAL A 55 19.82 -6.96 40.89
CA VAL A 55 18.94 -6.10 40.08
C VAL A 55 18.46 -4.91 40.90
N VAL A 56 17.98 -5.14 42.12
CA VAL A 56 17.48 -4.10 43.03
C VAL A 56 18.60 -3.14 43.44
N GLY A 57 19.83 -3.62 43.65
CA GLY A 57 20.98 -2.75 43.91
C GLY A 57 21.45 -1.94 42.70
N LEU A 58 21.29 -2.48 41.49
CA LEU A 58 21.60 -1.79 40.23
C LEU A 58 20.47 -0.82 39.82
N GLY A 59 19.22 -1.06 40.21
CA GLY A 59 18.07 -0.22 39.89
C GLY A 59 18.27 1.26 40.20
N PRO A 60 18.66 1.66 41.43
CA PRO A 60 18.96 3.05 41.78
C PRO A 60 20.10 3.66 40.94
N VAL A 61 21.13 2.86 40.59
CA VAL A 61 22.25 3.31 39.77
C VAL A 61 21.84 3.49 38.31
N GLN A 62 21.03 2.58 37.77
CA GLN A 62 20.47 2.67 36.42
C GLN A 62 19.51 3.84 36.32
N GLN A 63 18.64 4.03 37.31
CA GLN A 63 17.78 5.21 37.42
C GLN A 63 18.61 6.49 37.46
N ALA A 64 19.66 6.58 38.27
CA ALA A 64 20.53 7.75 38.29
C ALA A 64 21.27 8.00 36.95
N LEU A 65 21.77 6.94 36.30
CA LEU A 65 22.52 7.05 35.04
C LEU A 65 21.65 7.32 33.81
N LEU A 66 20.42 6.81 33.80
CA LEU A 66 19.53 6.84 32.64
C LEU A 66 18.26 7.68 32.88
N ALA A 67 18.06 8.30 34.05
CA ALA A 67 16.88 9.14 34.32
C ALA A 67 16.71 10.24 33.27
N ARG A 68 17.81 10.87 32.84
CA ARG A 68 17.75 11.90 31.79
C ARG A 68 17.32 11.32 30.44
N GLN A 69 17.85 10.15 30.07
CA GLN A 69 17.42 9.42 28.86
C GLN A 69 15.96 8.95 28.97
N ALA A 70 15.51 8.49 30.13
CA ALA A 70 14.13 8.09 30.36
C ALA A 70 13.17 9.29 30.22
N ARG A 71 13.56 10.46 30.74
CA ARG A 71 12.82 11.72 30.52
C ARG A 71 12.82 12.13 29.05
N PHE A 72 13.96 12.00 28.36
CA PHE A 72 14.05 12.22 26.92
C PHE A 72 13.08 11.31 26.16
N ASN A 73 13.07 10.02 26.46
CA ASN A 73 12.17 9.04 25.83
C ASN A 73 10.69 9.35 26.10
N ALA A 74 10.34 9.70 27.35
CA ALA A 74 8.97 10.02 27.73
C ALA A 74 8.45 11.27 27.00
N LEU A 75 9.27 12.33 26.96
CA LEU A 75 8.93 13.57 26.26
C LEU A 75 8.90 13.37 24.73
N LEU A 76 9.85 12.62 24.17
CA LEU A 76 9.84 12.27 22.75
C LEU A 76 8.58 11.47 22.41
N ALA A 77 8.21 10.48 23.22
CA ALA A 77 6.99 9.71 23.02
C ALA A 77 5.74 10.62 23.05
N GLU A 78 5.66 11.55 24.00
CA GLU A 78 4.59 12.57 24.05
C GLU A 78 4.55 13.42 22.77
N LEU A 79 5.68 13.96 22.35
CA LEU A 79 5.79 14.80 21.14
C LEU A 79 5.41 14.02 19.86
N LEU A 80 5.69 12.72 19.80
CA LEU A 80 5.32 11.85 18.68
C LEU A 80 3.86 11.36 18.73
N ARG A 81 3.15 11.49 19.87
CA ARG A 81 1.72 11.18 19.96
C ARG A 81 0.87 12.25 19.29
N GLU A 82 1.27 13.52 19.42
CA GLU A 82 0.50 14.66 18.90
C GLU A 82 1.40 15.59 18.08
N PRO A 83 1.52 15.37 16.75
CA PRO A 83 2.28 16.25 15.88
C PRO A 83 1.56 17.59 15.68
N ARG A 84 1.67 18.46 16.69
CA ARG A 84 1.19 19.84 16.62
C ARG A 84 2.22 20.74 15.93
N PRO A 85 1.81 21.88 15.34
CA PRO A 85 2.75 22.90 14.86
C PRO A 85 3.73 23.41 15.93
N SER A 86 3.41 23.22 17.21
CA SER A 86 4.24 23.61 18.35
C SER A 86 5.43 22.67 18.61
N VAL A 87 5.50 21.49 17.98
CA VAL A 87 6.56 20.50 18.23
C VAL A 87 7.97 21.08 18.08
N PRO A 88 8.35 21.88 17.07
CA PRO A 88 9.71 22.40 16.97
C PRO A 88 10.09 23.31 18.13
N ALA A 89 9.15 24.15 18.57
CA ALA A 89 9.37 25.05 19.69
C ALA A 89 9.61 24.24 20.97
N ARG A 90 8.73 23.27 21.25
CA ARG A 90 8.86 22.36 22.41
C ARG A 90 10.12 21.51 22.34
N VAL A 91 10.50 21.02 21.16
CA VAL A 91 11.73 20.25 20.98
C VAL A 91 12.94 21.10 21.32
N ARG A 92 12.99 22.36 20.86
CA ARG A 92 14.09 23.28 21.18
C ARG A 92 14.15 23.63 22.67
N SER A 93 13.01 23.84 23.33
CA SER A 93 12.97 24.27 24.73
C SER A 93 13.02 23.14 25.75
N GLU A 94 12.44 21.98 25.45
CA GLU A 94 12.22 20.89 26.40
C GLU A 94 13.05 19.64 26.08
N LEU A 95 13.14 19.24 24.80
CA LEU A 95 13.82 17.99 24.39
C LEU A 95 15.32 18.16 24.16
N ALA A 96 15.74 19.25 23.50
CA ALA A 96 17.14 19.54 23.20
C ALA A 96 18.02 19.64 24.46
N PRO A 97 17.58 20.27 25.58
CA PRO A 97 18.38 20.26 26.80
C PRO A 97 18.63 18.85 27.35
N LEU A 98 17.77 17.87 27.04
CA LEU A 98 17.89 16.50 27.55
C LEU A 98 18.87 15.64 26.72
N THR A 99 19.42 16.12 25.60
CA THR A 99 20.32 15.33 24.75
C THR A 99 21.69 15.11 25.39
N GLU A 100 22.18 16.04 26.21
CA GLU A 100 23.49 15.92 26.85
C GLU A 100 23.52 14.77 27.88
N PRO A 101 24.58 13.96 27.93
CA PRO A 101 24.75 12.95 28.96
C PRO A 101 24.81 13.62 30.36
N ALA A 102 24.19 13.01 31.36
CA ALA A 102 24.15 13.57 32.71
C ALA A 102 25.57 13.79 33.27
N ALA A 103 25.83 15.00 33.79
CA ALA A 103 27.02 15.28 34.58
C ALA A 103 27.02 14.38 35.83
N PRO A 104 28.17 13.83 36.26
CA PRO A 104 28.21 12.90 37.37
C PRO A 104 27.82 13.59 38.67
N GLU A 105 26.75 13.12 39.32
CA GLU A 105 26.59 13.37 40.75
C GLU A 105 27.67 12.57 41.49
N SER A 106 28.59 13.28 42.12
CA SER A 106 29.61 12.75 43.02
C SER A 106 28.95 12.26 44.32
N GLY A 107 28.33 11.08 44.27
CA GLY A 107 27.82 10.38 45.45
C GLY A 107 28.88 9.46 46.07
N PRO A 108 28.92 9.31 47.42
CA PRO A 108 29.93 8.52 48.12
C PRO A 108 29.54 7.04 48.10
N ALA A 109 30.36 6.17 47.51
CA ALA A 109 30.20 4.72 47.67
C ALA A 109 31.54 4.01 47.52
N SER A 110 32.03 3.38 48.59
CA SER A 110 33.28 2.61 48.67
C SER A 110 33.05 1.10 48.51
N GLY A 111 33.98 0.37 47.85
CA GLY A 111 34.02 -1.11 47.82
C GLY A 111 34.28 -1.77 46.46
N VAL A 112 34.42 -3.11 46.43
CA VAL A 112 34.75 -3.95 45.25
C VAL A 112 33.73 -3.82 44.10
N GLY A 113 32.48 -3.41 44.40
CA GLY A 113 31.48 -3.03 43.39
C GLY A 113 31.84 -1.78 42.58
N GLN A 114 32.72 -0.89 43.08
CA GLN A 114 33.05 0.39 42.47
C GLN A 114 33.89 0.25 41.18
N ALA A 115 34.77 -0.74 41.11
CA ALA A 115 35.56 -1.01 39.90
C ALA A 115 34.67 -1.55 38.76
N MET A 116 33.74 -2.46 39.09
CA MET A 116 32.73 -2.95 38.15
C MET A 116 31.78 -1.83 37.69
N LEU A 117 31.28 -1.02 38.63
CA LEU A 117 30.43 0.14 38.35
C LEU A 117 31.18 1.24 37.59
N GLY A 118 32.47 1.43 37.83
CA GLY A 118 33.33 2.37 37.13
C GLY A 118 33.55 1.98 35.67
N GLN A 119 33.82 0.69 35.41
CA GLN A 119 33.89 0.16 34.04
C GLN A 119 32.53 0.25 33.32
N ALA A 120 31.43 -0.05 34.02
CA ALA A 120 30.07 0.10 33.49
C ALA A 120 29.78 1.55 33.08
N ARG A 121 30.06 2.50 33.99
CA ARG A 121 29.89 3.95 33.77
C ARG A 121 30.78 4.45 32.65
N ARG A 122 32.00 3.94 32.53
CA ARG A 122 32.92 4.31 31.45
C ARG A 122 32.40 3.82 30.10
N TRP A 123 32.10 2.53 29.98
CA TRP A 123 31.59 1.93 28.74
C TRP A 123 30.24 2.50 28.30
N LEU A 124 29.30 2.70 29.23
CA LEU A 124 28.01 3.34 28.96
C LEU A 124 28.16 4.79 28.51
N ARG A 125 29.21 5.50 28.93
CA ARG A 125 29.45 6.89 28.50
C ARG A 125 30.20 6.96 27.18
N GLU A 126 31.31 6.26 27.06
CA GLU A 126 32.27 6.40 25.96
C GLU A 126 31.89 5.59 24.72
N THR A 127 31.25 4.41 24.87
CA THR A 127 30.99 3.53 23.71
C THR A 127 29.52 3.52 23.32
N TRP A 128 28.62 3.31 24.30
CA TRP A 128 27.19 3.27 24.01
C TRP A 128 26.54 4.67 24.08
N GLY A 129 26.98 5.49 25.03
CA GLY A 129 26.48 6.84 25.28
C GLY A 129 26.72 7.79 24.12
N GLU A 130 27.89 7.73 23.47
CA GLU A 130 28.18 8.52 22.26
C GLU A 130 27.21 8.18 21.12
N ALA A 131 26.97 6.90 20.85
CA ALA A 131 26.05 6.46 19.81
C ALA A 131 24.59 6.85 20.13
N GLN A 132 24.15 6.73 21.39
CA GLN A 132 22.80 7.13 21.80
C GLN A 132 22.65 8.65 21.81
N HIS A 133 23.68 9.39 22.23
CA HIS A 133 23.71 10.85 22.18
C HIS A 133 23.61 11.35 20.74
N ALA A 134 24.40 10.77 19.82
CA ALA A 134 24.30 11.07 18.40
C ALA A 134 22.89 10.77 17.87
N TRP A 135 22.26 9.66 18.27
CA TRP A 135 20.88 9.36 17.91
C TRP A 135 19.90 10.44 18.43
N ASN A 136 20.02 10.84 19.70
CA ASN A 136 19.18 11.88 20.31
C ASN A 136 19.33 13.23 19.59
N LEU A 137 20.56 13.64 19.27
CA LEU A 137 20.84 14.88 18.54
C LEU A 137 20.22 14.88 17.14
N GLU A 138 20.26 13.76 16.44
CA GLU A 138 19.66 13.64 15.10
C GLU A 138 18.14 13.73 15.16
N VAL A 139 17.51 13.08 16.15
CA VAL A 139 16.06 13.24 16.38
C VAL A 139 15.72 14.68 16.71
N VAL A 140 16.45 15.34 17.61
CA VAL A 140 16.23 16.76 17.90
C VAL A 140 16.40 17.62 16.65
N GLY A 141 17.45 17.40 15.87
CA GLY A 141 17.68 18.13 14.62
C GLY A 141 16.64 17.85 13.54
N LEU A 142 15.99 16.68 13.55
CA LEU A 142 14.88 16.35 12.67
C LEU A 142 13.60 17.07 13.13
N LEU A 143 13.31 17.04 14.43
CA LEU A 143 12.08 17.57 15.02
C LEU A 143 12.07 19.10 15.20
N SER A 144 13.25 19.72 15.33
CA SER A 144 13.41 21.16 15.58
C SER A 144 13.53 22.03 14.32
N GLY A 145 13.49 21.41 13.14
CA GLY A 145 13.58 22.12 11.86
C GLY A 145 12.49 23.19 11.71
N PRO A 146 12.76 24.29 11.00
CA PRO A 146 11.76 25.34 10.77
C PRO A 146 10.56 24.87 9.95
N SER A 147 10.66 23.73 9.26
CA SER A 147 9.68 23.15 8.35
C SER A 147 8.92 21.94 8.92
N TRP A 148 8.74 21.84 10.24
CA TRP A 148 8.06 20.70 10.86
C TRP A 148 6.54 20.69 10.64
N PRO A 149 5.92 19.52 10.38
CA PRO A 149 6.58 18.22 10.18
C PRO A 149 7.45 18.19 8.91
N PRO A 150 8.72 17.72 8.98
CA PRO A 150 9.63 17.70 7.85
C PRO A 150 9.02 16.85 6.74
N ARG A 151 8.99 17.43 5.56
CA ARG A 151 8.37 16.85 4.37
C ARG A 151 9.17 15.60 3.95
N THR A 152 8.55 14.70 3.18
CA THR A 152 9.16 13.41 2.81
C THR A 152 10.49 13.59 2.07
N GLU A 153 10.58 14.65 1.28
CA GLU A 153 11.79 15.11 0.59
C GLU A 153 12.83 15.64 1.59
N GLY A 154 13.95 14.93 1.72
CA GLY A 154 15.03 15.21 2.69
C GLY A 154 14.91 14.49 4.04
N ALA A 155 13.74 13.95 4.40
CA ALA A 155 13.56 13.17 5.62
C ALA A 155 14.10 11.74 5.49
N ARG A 156 13.94 11.09 4.32
CA ARG A 156 14.33 9.67 4.11
C ARG A 156 15.77 9.38 4.48
N ALA A 157 16.73 10.13 3.93
CA ALA A 157 18.15 9.92 4.21
C ALA A 157 18.49 10.10 5.69
N ARG A 158 17.84 11.06 6.37
CA ARG A 158 18.01 11.28 7.82
C ARG A 158 17.40 10.16 8.65
N LEU A 159 16.25 9.62 8.23
CA LEU A 159 15.59 8.48 8.86
C LEU A 159 16.37 7.18 8.64
N ASP A 160 16.95 6.97 7.47
CA ASP A 160 17.86 5.87 7.17
C ASP A 160 19.13 5.97 8.04
N ALA A 161 19.66 7.18 8.22
CA ALA A 161 20.78 7.42 9.14
C ALA A 161 20.42 7.16 10.61
N LEU A 162 19.21 7.54 11.05
CA LEU A 162 18.70 7.23 12.39
C LEU A 162 18.57 5.72 12.60
N GLU A 163 18.05 4.99 11.61
CA GLU A 163 17.91 3.54 11.66
C GLU A 163 19.27 2.84 11.70
N ALA A 164 20.21 3.26 10.86
CA ALA A 164 21.58 2.74 10.89
C ALA A 164 22.26 2.95 12.26
N ARG A 165 21.96 4.06 12.95
CA ARG A 165 22.44 4.28 14.33
C ARG A 165 21.80 3.34 15.34
N CYS A 166 20.54 2.93 15.15
CA CYS A 166 19.94 1.87 15.97
C CYS A 166 20.69 0.55 15.81
N ASP A 167 21.11 0.19 14.60
CA ASP A 167 21.88 -1.04 14.34
C ASP A 167 23.26 -1.01 15.00
N VAL A 168 23.93 0.15 14.99
CA VAL A 168 25.20 0.34 15.71
C VAL A 168 25.00 0.12 17.22
N LEU A 169 23.93 0.68 17.79
CA LEU A 169 23.57 0.49 19.21
C LEU A 169 23.25 -0.98 19.52
N ALA A 170 22.57 -1.69 18.62
CA ALA A 170 22.20 -3.10 18.77
C ALA A 170 23.43 -4.04 18.80
N ARG A 171 24.52 -3.64 18.13
CA ARG A 171 25.79 -4.42 18.06
C ARG A 171 26.72 -4.17 19.25
N ALA A 172 26.49 -3.13 20.05
CA ALA A 172 27.31 -2.81 21.21
C ALA A 172 27.22 -3.91 22.28
N ARG A 173 28.37 -4.49 22.68
CA ARG A 173 28.43 -5.55 23.69
C ARG A 173 28.88 -5.01 25.04
N PRO A 174 28.08 -5.15 26.12
CA PRO A 174 28.50 -4.75 27.45
C PRO A 174 29.61 -5.68 27.99
N PRO A 175 30.42 -5.22 28.96
CA PRO A 175 31.43 -6.05 29.63
C PRO A 175 30.83 -7.32 30.24
N ARG A 176 31.55 -8.46 30.20
CA ARG A 176 31.09 -9.81 30.62
C ARG A 176 30.44 -9.88 32.00
N VAL A 177 30.87 -9.01 32.91
CA VAL A 177 30.42 -8.95 34.30
C VAL A 177 28.99 -8.45 34.46
N LEU A 178 28.48 -7.64 33.52
CA LEU A 178 27.20 -6.93 33.62
C LEU A 178 26.19 -7.39 32.55
N LEU A 179 26.51 -8.49 31.88
CA LEU A 179 25.96 -8.92 30.60
C LEU A 179 24.42 -9.15 30.60
N PRO A 180 23.78 -9.76 31.63
CA PRO A 180 22.36 -10.10 31.53
C PRO A 180 21.42 -8.91 31.68
N LEU A 181 21.78 -7.91 32.50
CA LEU A 181 20.88 -6.82 32.90
C LEU A 181 21.00 -5.59 32.00
N LEU A 182 22.24 -5.20 31.66
CA LEU A 182 22.44 -4.13 30.68
C LEU A 182 21.91 -4.56 29.31
N ARG A 183 22.01 -5.84 28.95
CA ARG A 183 21.46 -6.34 27.68
C ARG A 183 19.96 -6.08 27.54
N GLU A 184 19.18 -6.21 28.62
CA GLU A 184 17.74 -5.98 28.57
C GLU A 184 17.38 -4.49 28.43
N VAL A 185 18.04 -3.60 29.20
CA VAL A 185 17.89 -2.15 29.05
C VAL A 185 18.24 -1.69 27.64
N LEU A 186 19.39 -2.16 27.15
CA LEU A 186 19.88 -1.81 25.81
C LEU A 186 18.92 -2.33 24.73
N ARG A 187 18.41 -3.55 24.88
CA ARG A 187 17.39 -4.12 23.98
C ARG A 187 16.12 -3.26 23.97
N ARG A 188 15.63 -2.83 25.13
CA ARG A 188 14.45 -1.96 25.23
C ARG A 188 14.69 -0.56 24.67
N GLN A 189 15.85 0.05 24.93
CA GLN A 189 16.20 1.35 24.35
C GLN A 189 16.34 1.26 22.83
N VAL A 190 17.01 0.24 22.30
CA VAL A 190 17.12 0.02 20.86
C VAL A 190 15.73 -0.21 20.24
N ALA A 191 14.89 -1.01 20.89
CA ALA A 191 13.50 -1.21 20.46
C ALA A 191 12.69 0.10 20.47
N PHE A 192 12.85 0.94 21.50
CA PHE A 192 12.25 2.27 21.57
C PHE A 192 12.74 3.18 20.44
N ASN A 193 14.06 3.21 20.17
CA ASN A 193 14.62 4.00 19.08
C ASN A 193 14.07 3.55 17.73
N HIS A 194 14.05 2.25 17.44
CA HIS A 194 13.42 1.72 16.21
C HIS A 194 11.92 2.06 16.15
N ALA A 195 11.20 2.01 17.28
CA ALA A 195 9.79 2.41 17.32
C ALA A 195 9.60 3.90 16.99
N CYS A 196 10.47 4.77 17.51
CA CYS A 196 10.48 6.20 17.16
C CYS A 196 10.80 6.43 15.68
N VAL A 197 11.81 5.74 15.13
CA VAL A 197 12.15 5.85 13.69
C VAL A 197 10.99 5.38 12.82
N ARG A 198 10.34 4.26 13.15
CA ARG A 198 9.13 3.81 12.44
C ARG A 198 8.01 4.83 12.50
N LYS A 199 7.73 5.38 13.69
CA LYS A 199 6.72 6.43 13.89
C LYS A 199 7.04 7.69 13.07
N LEU A 200 8.29 8.12 13.06
CA LEU A 200 8.74 9.26 12.28
C LEU A 200 8.65 8.99 10.77
N ARG A 201 9.11 7.84 10.28
CA ARG A 201 8.93 7.43 8.88
C ARG A 201 7.47 7.54 8.47
N HIS A 202 6.58 7.13 9.35
CA HIS A 202 5.14 7.25 9.14
C HIS A 202 4.67 8.70 8.98
N MET A 203 4.92 9.50 10.00
CA MET A 203 4.43 10.89 10.06
C MET A 203 4.93 11.69 8.87
N LEU A 204 6.16 11.41 8.43
CA LEU A 204 6.87 12.13 7.39
C LEU A 204 6.74 11.48 6.01
N GLY A 205 5.82 10.52 5.79
CA GLY A 205 5.56 9.91 4.47
C GLY A 205 6.72 9.08 3.89
N ALA A 206 7.69 8.70 4.73
CA ALA A 206 8.90 7.95 4.39
C ALA A 206 8.84 6.47 4.81
N ALA A 207 7.66 5.98 5.20
CA ALA A 207 7.44 4.59 5.56
C ALA A 207 7.55 3.66 4.35
N ARG A 208 8.14 2.48 4.58
CA ARG A 208 8.10 1.37 3.62
C ARG A 208 6.75 0.65 3.72
N PRO A 209 6.24 0.06 2.63
CA PRO A 209 4.99 -0.68 2.69
C PRO A 209 5.05 -1.81 3.71
N VAL A 210 4.10 -1.83 4.65
CA VAL A 210 3.92 -2.95 5.58
C VAL A 210 3.17 -4.06 4.86
N MET A 211 3.70 -5.27 4.86
CA MET A 211 3.02 -6.43 4.26
C MET A 211 1.89 -6.91 5.17
N CYS A 212 0.67 -6.86 4.66
CA CYS A 212 -0.55 -7.27 5.35
C CYS A 212 -1.20 -8.41 4.56
N LEU A 213 -0.56 -9.59 4.60
CA LEU A 213 -1.01 -10.81 3.90
C LEU A 213 -1.59 -11.83 4.90
N PRO A 214 -2.51 -12.72 4.46
CA PRO A 214 -3.01 -13.79 5.30
C PRO A 214 -1.88 -14.75 5.69
N ARG A 215 -2.03 -15.42 6.85
CA ARG A 215 -1.08 -16.44 7.28
C ARG A 215 -1.04 -17.58 6.25
N PRO A 216 0.15 -18.01 5.77
CA PRO A 216 0.28 -19.01 4.70
C PRO A 216 -0.54 -20.28 4.91
N GLU A 217 -0.45 -20.90 6.10
CA GLU A 217 -1.18 -22.14 6.41
C GLU A 217 -2.71 -21.96 6.38
N ALA A 218 -3.21 -20.84 6.90
CA ALA A 218 -4.64 -20.54 6.92
C ALA A 218 -5.15 -20.29 5.50
N TYR A 219 -4.39 -19.52 4.72
CA TYR A 219 -4.70 -19.26 3.32
C TYR A 219 -4.68 -20.54 2.48
N ALA A 220 -3.61 -21.34 2.57
CA ALA A 220 -3.48 -22.60 1.82
C ALA A 220 -4.71 -23.50 2.01
N ARG A 221 -5.11 -23.71 3.27
CA ARG A 221 -6.29 -24.52 3.61
C ARG A 221 -7.58 -23.96 2.98
N GLN A 222 -7.77 -22.65 3.04
CA GLN A 222 -8.94 -22.00 2.45
C GLN A 222 -8.93 -22.09 0.92
N ALA A 223 -7.78 -21.84 0.29
CA ALA A 223 -7.60 -21.88 -1.16
C ALA A 223 -7.92 -23.27 -1.72
N TYR A 224 -7.37 -24.34 -1.11
CA TYR A 224 -7.68 -25.71 -1.51
C TYR A 224 -9.14 -26.09 -1.30
N ALA A 225 -9.76 -25.65 -0.19
CA ALA A 225 -11.18 -25.89 0.04
C ALA A 225 -12.08 -25.15 -0.95
N GLN A 226 -11.68 -23.96 -1.39
CA GLN A 226 -12.38 -23.17 -2.40
C GLN A 226 -12.27 -23.84 -3.78
N GLU A 227 -11.06 -24.22 -4.21
CA GLU A 227 -10.83 -24.95 -5.46
C GLU A 227 -11.62 -26.26 -5.54
N ALA A 228 -11.67 -27.02 -4.44
CA ALA A 228 -12.45 -28.27 -4.37
C ALA A 228 -13.96 -28.07 -4.60
N ARG A 229 -14.49 -26.86 -4.36
CA ARG A 229 -15.87 -26.48 -4.68
C ARG A 229 -16.01 -25.95 -6.11
N ASP A 230 -15.09 -25.08 -6.52
CA ASP A 230 -15.13 -24.43 -7.83
C ASP A 230 -15.01 -25.43 -8.99
N VAL A 231 -14.18 -26.48 -8.83
CA VAL A 231 -13.94 -27.46 -9.91
C VAL A 231 -15.23 -28.20 -10.31
N PRO A 232 -16.00 -28.84 -9.40
CA PRO A 232 -17.29 -29.43 -9.76
C PRO A 232 -18.30 -28.43 -10.32
N GLU A 233 -18.34 -27.20 -9.81
CA GLU A 233 -19.25 -26.15 -10.30
C GLU A 233 -18.94 -25.75 -11.75
N ALA A 234 -17.65 -25.56 -12.07
CA ALA A 234 -17.19 -25.29 -13.42
C ALA A 234 -17.53 -26.45 -14.37
N VAL A 235 -17.28 -27.69 -13.95
CA VAL A 235 -17.63 -28.90 -14.73
C VAL A 235 -19.13 -28.95 -15.04
N ALA A 236 -19.97 -28.70 -14.04
CA ALA A 236 -21.42 -28.67 -14.22
C ALA A 236 -21.85 -27.54 -15.18
N ALA A 237 -21.25 -26.35 -15.07
CA ALA A 237 -21.54 -25.22 -15.94
C ALA A 237 -21.12 -25.48 -17.39
N LEU A 238 -20.00 -26.17 -17.62
CA LEU A 238 -19.52 -26.53 -18.96
C LEU A 238 -20.50 -27.42 -19.75
N THR A 239 -21.43 -28.14 -19.10
CA THR A 239 -22.45 -28.94 -19.79
C THR A 239 -23.41 -28.11 -20.64
N ARG A 240 -23.57 -26.82 -20.29
CA ARG A 240 -24.44 -25.86 -20.97
C ARG A 240 -23.69 -24.98 -21.97
N LEU A 241 -22.39 -25.19 -22.14
CA LEU A 241 -21.56 -24.37 -23.01
C LEU A 241 -21.76 -24.78 -24.48
N GLU A 242 -22.39 -23.90 -25.25
CA GLU A 242 -22.67 -24.08 -26.68
C GLU A 242 -21.41 -23.89 -27.54
N HIS A 243 -20.67 -22.80 -27.31
CA HIS A 243 -19.44 -22.50 -28.03
C HIS A 243 -18.21 -22.83 -27.20
N ARG A 244 -17.31 -23.64 -27.76
CA ARG A 244 -16.12 -24.16 -27.10
C ARG A 244 -14.86 -23.63 -27.79
N PRO A 245 -14.34 -22.45 -27.39
CA PRO A 245 -13.12 -21.90 -27.99
C PRO A 245 -11.92 -22.82 -27.73
N LEU A 246 -10.99 -22.88 -28.68
CA LEU A 246 -9.71 -23.54 -28.51
C LEU A 246 -8.71 -22.59 -27.84
N PHE A 247 -8.08 -23.01 -26.74
CA PHE A 247 -7.02 -22.25 -26.08
C PHE A 247 -5.63 -22.78 -26.43
N SER A 248 -4.74 -21.94 -26.95
CA SER A 248 -3.33 -22.26 -27.09
C SER A 248 -2.54 -21.69 -25.91
N LEU A 249 -2.01 -22.56 -25.05
CA LEU A 249 -1.11 -22.16 -23.97
C LEU A 249 0.31 -22.06 -24.51
N VAL A 250 0.93 -20.89 -24.41
CA VAL A 250 2.31 -20.66 -24.87
C VAL A 250 3.28 -20.70 -23.69
N THR A 251 4.31 -21.55 -23.81
CA THR A 251 5.26 -21.83 -22.73
C THR A 251 6.69 -21.87 -23.26
N PRO A 252 7.44 -20.74 -23.22
CA PRO A 252 8.88 -20.79 -23.45
C PRO A 252 9.55 -21.53 -22.29
N ALA A 253 10.53 -22.39 -22.56
CA ALA A 253 11.26 -23.16 -21.55
C ALA A 253 12.77 -23.02 -21.73
N TRP A 254 13.52 -22.88 -20.64
CA TRP A 254 14.97 -22.84 -20.67
C TRP A 254 15.58 -23.36 -19.37
N GLU A 255 16.40 -24.41 -19.45
CA GLU A 255 17.09 -25.04 -18.30
C GLU A 255 16.14 -25.38 -17.13
N THR A 256 14.86 -25.65 -17.44
CA THR A 256 13.85 -25.96 -16.45
C THR A 256 14.10 -27.34 -15.84
N PRO A 257 14.16 -27.47 -14.50
CA PRO A 257 14.30 -28.77 -13.85
C PRO A 257 13.17 -29.73 -14.27
N ALA A 258 13.52 -30.96 -14.63
CA ALA A 258 12.55 -31.95 -15.12
C ALA A 258 11.31 -32.16 -14.21
N PRO A 259 11.42 -32.21 -12.86
CA PRO A 259 10.24 -32.33 -11.99
C PRO A 259 9.31 -31.11 -12.05
N VAL A 260 9.89 -29.92 -12.23
CA VAL A 260 9.15 -28.65 -12.29
C VAL A 260 8.39 -28.56 -13.62
N LEU A 261 9.08 -28.82 -14.74
CA LEU A 261 8.46 -28.84 -16.07
C LEU A 261 7.36 -29.91 -16.17
N ARG A 262 7.59 -31.09 -15.57
CA ARG A 262 6.59 -32.15 -15.48
C ARG A 262 5.33 -31.66 -14.77
N ALA A 263 5.47 -31.02 -13.61
CA ALA A 263 4.32 -30.51 -12.85
C ALA A 263 3.53 -29.43 -13.63
N CYS A 264 4.23 -28.56 -14.37
CA CYS A 264 3.61 -27.58 -15.27
C CYS A 264 2.72 -28.28 -16.31
N ILE A 265 3.29 -29.25 -17.07
CA ILE A 265 2.55 -30.01 -18.10
C ILE A 265 1.38 -30.79 -17.49
N GLU A 266 1.59 -31.44 -16.34
CA GLU A 266 0.56 -32.20 -15.63
C GLU A 266 -0.61 -31.30 -15.19
N SER A 267 -0.35 -30.03 -14.81
CA SER A 267 -1.41 -29.08 -14.47
C SER A 267 -2.29 -28.70 -15.66
N VAL A 268 -1.73 -28.71 -16.88
CA VAL A 268 -2.49 -28.50 -18.13
C VAL A 268 -3.27 -29.76 -18.51
N LEU A 269 -2.66 -30.94 -18.36
CA LEU A 269 -3.35 -32.22 -18.59
C LEU A 269 -4.55 -32.41 -17.64
N ALA A 270 -4.46 -31.87 -16.43
CA ALA A 270 -5.53 -31.90 -15.44
C ALA A 270 -6.68 -30.91 -15.69
N GLN A 271 -6.62 -30.08 -16.74
CA GLN A 271 -7.69 -29.14 -17.04
C GLN A 271 -9.01 -29.86 -17.36
N VAL A 272 -10.08 -29.48 -16.65
CA VAL A 272 -11.42 -30.06 -16.87
C VAL A 272 -12.07 -29.60 -18.17
N TYR A 273 -11.57 -28.51 -18.75
CA TYR A 273 -11.95 -28.06 -20.10
C TYR A 273 -11.04 -28.73 -21.14
N PRO A 274 -11.57 -29.46 -22.14
CA PRO A 274 -10.73 -30.33 -22.99
C PRO A 274 -10.16 -29.66 -24.25
N HIS A 275 -10.66 -28.49 -24.65
CA HIS A 275 -10.26 -27.83 -25.91
C HIS A 275 -9.08 -26.89 -25.71
N TRP A 276 -7.90 -27.48 -25.60
CA TRP A 276 -6.65 -26.75 -25.48
C TRP A 276 -5.54 -27.41 -26.29
N GLU A 277 -4.49 -26.65 -26.52
CA GLU A 277 -3.18 -27.14 -26.96
C GLU A 277 -2.08 -26.45 -26.16
N LEU A 278 -0.99 -27.16 -25.90
CA LEU A 278 0.14 -26.67 -25.13
C LEU A 278 1.34 -26.53 -26.06
N CYS A 279 1.71 -25.30 -26.37
CA CYS A 279 2.77 -24.92 -27.29
C CYS A 279 4.06 -24.62 -26.51
N ILE A 280 4.92 -25.63 -26.37
CA ILE A 280 6.18 -25.50 -25.64
C ILE A 280 7.34 -25.28 -26.62
N VAL A 281 8.14 -24.26 -26.36
CA VAL A 281 9.39 -24.03 -27.09
C VAL A 281 10.57 -24.08 -26.12
N ASP A 282 11.48 -25.03 -26.34
CA ASP A 282 12.78 -25.03 -25.68
C ASP A 282 13.69 -23.97 -26.33
N ASP A 283 14.07 -22.94 -25.56
CA ASP A 283 14.96 -21.85 -25.95
C ASP A 283 16.43 -22.31 -25.96
N GLY A 284 16.71 -23.43 -26.61
CA GLY A 284 18.05 -23.99 -26.75
C GLY A 284 18.72 -24.37 -25.42
N SER A 285 18.00 -25.05 -24.51
CA SER A 285 18.57 -25.60 -23.28
C SER A 285 19.80 -26.46 -23.57
N ARG A 286 20.83 -26.36 -22.71
CA ARG A 286 22.05 -27.16 -22.88
C ARG A 286 21.82 -28.60 -22.44
N SER A 287 21.07 -28.77 -21.36
CA SER A 287 20.60 -30.08 -20.91
C SER A 287 19.56 -30.65 -21.89
N PRO A 288 19.63 -31.96 -22.24
CA PRO A 288 18.59 -32.61 -23.04
C PRO A 288 17.30 -32.87 -22.25
N GLU A 289 17.26 -32.57 -20.95
CA GLU A 289 16.13 -32.92 -20.07
C GLU A 289 14.81 -32.25 -20.49
N VAL A 290 14.83 -30.97 -20.85
CA VAL A 290 13.62 -30.26 -21.30
C VAL A 290 13.01 -30.96 -22.51
N GLU A 291 13.83 -31.18 -23.55
CA GLU A 291 13.39 -31.89 -24.76
C GLU A 291 12.90 -33.31 -24.45
N ALA A 292 13.62 -34.05 -23.60
CA ALA A 292 13.25 -35.42 -23.24
C ALA A 292 11.89 -35.48 -22.52
N VAL A 293 11.63 -34.56 -21.59
CA VAL A 293 10.36 -34.47 -20.87
C VAL A 293 9.22 -34.14 -21.82
N VAL A 294 9.36 -33.09 -22.64
CA VAL A 294 8.27 -32.64 -23.51
C VAL A 294 7.97 -33.66 -24.61
N ARG A 295 8.99 -34.27 -25.23
CA ARG A 295 8.76 -35.30 -26.26
C ARG A 295 8.02 -36.52 -25.74
N ARG A 296 8.27 -36.91 -24.49
CA ARG A 296 7.53 -38.01 -23.86
C ARG A 296 6.04 -37.66 -23.75
N PHE A 297 5.72 -36.49 -23.22
CA PHE A 297 4.33 -36.04 -23.09
C PHE A 297 3.66 -35.84 -24.45
N ALA A 298 4.35 -35.27 -25.44
CA ALA A 298 3.81 -35.10 -26.79
C ALA A 298 3.56 -36.43 -27.53
N ALA A 299 4.26 -37.51 -27.17
CA ALA A 299 3.98 -38.85 -27.67
C ALA A 299 2.73 -39.48 -27.03
N GLU A 300 2.37 -39.05 -25.81
CA GLU A 300 1.22 -39.54 -25.04
C GLU A 300 -0.05 -38.70 -25.31
N ASP A 301 0.08 -37.40 -25.58
CA ASP A 301 -1.03 -36.49 -25.88
C ASP A 301 -0.72 -35.57 -27.07
N SER A 302 -1.46 -35.75 -28.17
CA SER A 302 -1.28 -35.00 -29.42
C SER A 302 -1.58 -33.49 -29.32
N ARG A 303 -2.20 -33.03 -28.23
CA ARG A 303 -2.45 -31.59 -27.98
C ARG A 303 -1.19 -30.84 -27.56
N ILE A 304 -0.11 -31.55 -27.22
CA ILE A 304 1.17 -30.95 -26.84
C ILE A 304 2.04 -30.78 -28.09
N ARG A 305 2.33 -29.53 -28.42
CA ARG A 305 3.17 -29.12 -29.55
C ARG A 305 4.53 -28.69 -29.04
N PHE A 306 5.58 -29.15 -29.70
CA PHE A 306 6.96 -28.90 -29.26
C PHE A 306 7.85 -28.45 -30.41
N ALA A 307 8.63 -27.40 -30.15
CA ALA A 307 9.77 -27.02 -30.97
C ALA A 307 10.99 -26.69 -30.10
N ARG A 308 12.18 -26.74 -30.70
CA ARG A 308 13.44 -26.39 -30.05
C ARG A 308 14.18 -25.37 -30.90
N LEU A 309 14.61 -24.28 -30.27
CA LEU A 309 15.48 -23.28 -30.89
C LEU A 309 16.94 -23.76 -30.89
N PRO A 310 17.75 -23.36 -31.87
CA PRO A 310 19.14 -23.83 -32.00
C PRO A 310 20.05 -23.33 -30.87
N SER A 311 19.69 -22.24 -30.21
CA SER A 311 20.42 -21.64 -29.09
C SER A 311 19.45 -20.77 -28.28
N ASN A 312 19.85 -20.40 -27.06
CA ASN A 312 19.12 -19.41 -26.26
C ASN A 312 19.06 -18.06 -26.98
N GLN A 313 17.85 -17.63 -27.28
CA GLN A 313 17.51 -16.38 -27.95
C GLN A 313 16.76 -15.41 -27.04
N GLY A 314 16.49 -15.80 -25.79
CA GLY A 314 15.79 -15.01 -24.78
C GLY A 314 14.27 -15.20 -24.82
N ILE A 315 13.65 -14.93 -23.67
CA ILE A 315 12.22 -15.20 -23.43
C ILE A 315 11.31 -14.63 -24.51
N ALA A 316 11.53 -13.39 -24.96
CA ALA A 316 10.68 -12.76 -25.97
C ALA A 316 10.65 -13.54 -27.30
N ARG A 317 11.82 -14.01 -27.77
CA ARG A 317 11.92 -14.76 -29.03
C ARG A 317 11.38 -16.18 -28.87
N ALA A 318 11.65 -16.83 -27.73
CA ALA A 318 11.09 -18.13 -27.40
C ALA A 318 9.56 -18.10 -27.32
N THR A 319 8.98 -17.10 -26.67
CA THR A 319 7.51 -16.92 -26.61
C THR A 319 6.92 -16.68 -27.99
N ASN A 320 7.58 -15.86 -28.84
CA ASN A 320 7.12 -15.66 -30.21
C ASN A 320 7.17 -16.93 -31.06
N ALA A 321 8.21 -17.76 -30.92
CA ALA A 321 8.27 -19.06 -31.56
C ALA A 321 7.14 -19.99 -31.04
N ALA A 322 6.77 -19.92 -29.77
CA ALA A 322 5.63 -20.66 -29.24
C ALA A 322 4.28 -20.13 -29.80
N LEU A 323 4.15 -18.82 -30.01
CA LEU A 323 3.00 -18.21 -30.68
C LEU A 323 2.84 -18.68 -32.13
N GLU A 324 3.93 -19.01 -32.84
CA GLU A 324 3.88 -19.56 -34.20
C GLU A 324 3.32 -20.99 -34.24
N LEU A 325 3.42 -21.75 -33.15
CA LEU A 325 2.83 -23.10 -33.03
C LEU A 325 1.32 -23.06 -32.75
N ALA A 326 0.82 -21.93 -32.23
CA ALA A 326 -0.53 -21.75 -31.75
C ALA A 326 -1.56 -21.62 -32.89
N THR A 327 -2.69 -22.29 -32.72
CA THR A 327 -3.82 -22.37 -33.66
C THR A 327 -5.18 -22.10 -33.03
N GLY A 328 -5.21 -21.86 -31.71
CA GLY A 328 -6.41 -21.58 -30.94
C GLY A 328 -7.01 -20.20 -31.19
N ASP A 329 -8.25 -20.04 -30.78
CA ASP A 329 -9.00 -18.79 -30.84
C ASP A 329 -8.45 -17.74 -29.85
N PHE A 330 -7.84 -18.22 -28.77
CA PHE A 330 -7.25 -17.45 -27.69
C PHE A 330 -5.90 -18.02 -27.28
N ILE A 331 -4.99 -17.13 -26.92
CA ILE A 331 -3.64 -17.44 -26.44
C ILE A 331 -3.61 -17.23 -24.93
N GLY A 332 -3.26 -18.26 -24.16
CA GLY A 332 -2.96 -18.14 -22.72
C GLY A 332 -1.46 -18.21 -22.47
N PHE A 333 -0.95 -17.40 -21.55
CA PHE A 333 0.47 -17.41 -21.17
C PHE A 333 0.68 -18.27 -19.92
N LEU A 334 1.62 -19.22 -19.99
CA LEU A 334 1.97 -20.10 -18.88
C LEU A 334 3.48 -20.28 -18.82
N ASP A 335 4.09 -19.83 -17.73
CA ASP A 335 5.52 -20.01 -17.50
C ASP A 335 5.83 -21.49 -17.20
N HIS A 336 7.00 -21.94 -17.66
CA HIS A 336 7.40 -23.34 -17.66
C HIS A 336 7.55 -23.98 -16.27
N ASP A 337 7.58 -23.15 -15.22
CA ASP A 337 7.72 -23.52 -13.82
C ASP A 337 6.48 -23.28 -12.96
N ASP A 338 5.41 -22.76 -13.55
CA ASP A 338 4.16 -22.44 -12.87
C ASP A 338 3.06 -23.48 -13.10
N LEU A 339 1.95 -23.32 -12.38
CA LEU A 339 0.81 -24.25 -12.42
C LEU A 339 -0.49 -23.50 -12.69
N LEU A 340 -1.40 -24.15 -13.43
CA LEU A 340 -2.79 -23.72 -13.54
C LEU A 340 -3.69 -24.48 -12.58
N ALA A 341 -4.70 -23.79 -12.04
CA ALA A 341 -5.78 -24.46 -11.32
C ALA A 341 -6.56 -25.40 -12.27
N PRO A 342 -7.07 -26.57 -11.82
CA PRO A 342 -7.71 -27.55 -12.72
C PRO A 342 -8.92 -27.05 -13.51
N HIS A 343 -9.54 -25.95 -13.07
CA HIS A 343 -10.71 -25.33 -13.69
C HIS A 343 -10.38 -24.02 -14.41
N ALA A 344 -9.10 -23.64 -14.55
CA ALA A 344 -8.69 -22.36 -15.13
C ALA A 344 -9.28 -22.12 -16.52
N LEU A 345 -9.09 -23.05 -17.45
CA LEU A 345 -9.61 -22.91 -18.81
C LEU A 345 -11.14 -23.01 -18.89
N ALA A 346 -11.77 -23.70 -17.94
CA ALA A 346 -13.23 -23.76 -17.84
C ALA A 346 -13.81 -22.40 -17.50
N GLU A 347 -13.24 -21.71 -16.50
CA GLU A 347 -13.67 -20.37 -16.10
C GLU A 347 -13.47 -19.34 -17.22
N VAL A 348 -12.37 -19.42 -17.96
CA VAL A 348 -12.14 -18.59 -19.16
C VAL A 348 -13.24 -18.81 -20.20
N ALA A 349 -13.56 -20.08 -20.51
CA ALA A 349 -14.61 -20.40 -21.48
C ALA A 349 -16.01 -19.93 -21.02
N LEU A 350 -16.34 -20.12 -19.74
CA LEU A 350 -17.60 -19.67 -19.15
C LEU A 350 -17.71 -18.14 -19.15
N ARG A 351 -16.61 -17.44 -18.88
CA ARG A 351 -16.58 -15.98 -18.96
C ARG A 351 -16.81 -15.48 -20.39
N LEU A 352 -16.20 -16.14 -21.37
CA LEU A 352 -16.40 -15.82 -22.78
C LEU A 352 -17.83 -16.11 -23.26
N ALA A 353 -18.47 -17.16 -22.74
CA ALA A 353 -19.88 -17.42 -23.05
C ALA A 353 -20.80 -16.29 -22.54
N ALA A 354 -20.50 -15.72 -21.38
CA ALA A 354 -21.25 -14.60 -20.80
C ALA A 354 -20.94 -13.25 -21.47
N ALA A 355 -19.76 -13.08 -22.06
CA ALA A 355 -19.34 -11.87 -22.77
C ALA A 355 -18.47 -12.22 -24.00
N PRO A 356 -19.09 -12.62 -25.14
CA PRO A 356 -18.38 -13.14 -26.31
C PRO A 356 -17.44 -12.14 -27.00
N ASP A 357 -17.64 -10.85 -26.78
CA ASP A 357 -16.84 -9.75 -27.33
C ASP A 357 -15.57 -9.44 -26.53
N THR A 358 -15.35 -10.12 -25.40
CA THR A 358 -14.14 -9.98 -24.56
C THR A 358 -12.87 -10.29 -25.36
N ASP A 359 -11.89 -9.39 -25.32
CA ASP A 359 -10.63 -9.52 -26.06
C ASP A 359 -9.46 -9.98 -25.19
N VAL A 360 -9.48 -9.62 -23.91
CA VAL A 360 -8.43 -9.91 -22.93
C VAL A 360 -9.07 -10.38 -21.63
N LEU A 361 -8.58 -11.49 -21.09
CA LEU A 361 -9.00 -12.00 -19.79
C LEU A 361 -7.80 -12.13 -18.87
N TYR A 362 -8.05 -11.94 -17.57
CA TYR A 362 -7.07 -12.24 -16.54
C TYR A 362 -7.74 -12.72 -15.26
N SER A 363 -7.01 -13.51 -14.48
CA SER A 363 -7.48 -14.07 -13.21
C SER A 363 -6.77 -13.46 -12.01
N ASP A 364 -7.28 -13.75 -10.81
CA ASP A 364 -6.46 -13.67 -9.61
C ASP A 364 -5.37 -14.76 -9.64
N GLU A 365 -4.33 -14.58 -8.84
CA GLU A 365 -3.18 -15.48 -8.75
C GLU A 365 -2.74 -15.61 -7.29
N ASP A 366 -1.96 -16.64 -7.00
CA ASP A 366 -1.22 -16.76 -5.74
C ASP A 366 0.17 -17.34 -5.98
N LYS A 367 0.91 -17.57 -4.90
CA LYS A 367 2.22 -18.22 -4.95
C LYS A 367 2.14 -19.63 -4.41
N VAL A 368 3.00 -20.50 -4.92
CA VAL A 368 3.15 -21.88 -4.46
C VAL A 368 4.63 -22.19 -4.17
N ASP A 369 4.89 -22.79 -3.01
CA ASP A 369 6.25 -23.20 -2.63
C ASP A 369 6.61 -24.60 -3.17
N GLU A 370 7.82 -25.06 -2.90
CA GLU A 370 8.31 -26.38 -3.33
C GLU A 370 7.50 -27.54 -2.73
N ALA A 371 6.85 -27.34 -1.57
CA ALA A 371 6.00 -28.33 -0.91
C ALA A 371 4.56 -28.32 -1.44
N GLY A 372 4.22 -27.39 -2.34
CA GLY A 372 2.87 -27.21 -2.85
C GLY A 372 1.97 -26.40 -1.92
N ALA A 373 2.49 -25.74 -0.89
CA ALA A 373 1.68 -24.86 -0.06
C ALA A 373 1.44 -23.53 -0.79
N ARG A 374 0.17 -23.12 -0.88
CA ARG A 374 -0.24 -21.85 -1.50
C ARG A 374 -0.15 -20.70 -0.48
N PHE A 375 0.29 -19.52 -0.92
CA PHE A 375 0.44 -18.33 -0.07
C PHE A 375 0.43 -17.03 -0.89
N ALA A 376 0.39 -15.88 -0.21
CA ALA A 376 0.47 -14.55 -0.83
C ALA A 376 -0.47 -14.35 -2.04
N PRO A 377 -1.80 -14.46 -1.85
CA PRO A 377 -2.75 -14.20 -2.92
C PRO A 377 -2.61 -12.78 -3.45
N TYR A 378 -2.82 -12.62 -4.75
CA TYR A 378 -3.00 -11.35 -5.41
C TYR A 378 -4.38 -11.29 -6.08
N LEU A 379 -5.29 -10.62 -5.38
CA LEU A 379 -6.68 -10.36 -5.73
C LEU A 379 -6.74 -9.04 -6.49
N LYS A 380 -7.18 -9.08 -7.74
CA LYS A 380 -7.09 -7.98 -8.69
C LYS A 380 -8.46 -7.30 -8.87
N PRO A 381 -8.50 -6.01 -9.21
CA PRO A 381 -9.72 -5.35 -9.67
C PRO A 381 -9.98 -5.67 -11.16
N GLU A 382 -11.13 -5.21 -11.68
CA GLU A 382 -11.33 -5.04 -13.12
C GLU A 382 -10.33 -4.01 -13.71
N LEU A 383 -10.41 -3.78 -15.02
CA LEU A 383 -9.45 -2.96 -15.75
C LEU A 383 -9.36 -1.53 -15.19
N SER A 384 -8.16 -1.15 -14.73
CA SER A 384 -7.77 0.17 -14.23
C SER A 384 -6.52 0.62 -14.98
N PRO A 385 -6.66 1.36 -16.10
CA PRO A 385 -5.55 1.99 -16.81
C PRO A 385 -4.55 2.72 -15.89
N GLU A 386 -5.04 3.44 -14.88
CA GLU A 386 -4.16 4.14 -13.93
C GLU A 386 -3.28 3.17 -13.15
N LEU A 387 -3.86 2.07 -12.66
CA LEU A 387 -3.11 1.06 -11.92
C LEU A 387 -2.14 0.32 -12.85
N LEU A 388 -2.58 -0.04 -14.06
CA LEU A 388 -1.73 -0.76 -15.03
C LEU A 388 -0.52 0.07 -15.44
N ARG A 389 -0.66 1.39 -15.59
CA ARG A 389 0.46 2.29 -15.89
C ARG A 389 1.47 2.37 -14.75
N ALA A 390 1.03 2.17 -13.52
CA ALA A 390 1.91 2.19 -12.35
C ALA A 390 2.55 0.82 -12.05
N VAL A 391 1.83 -0.27 -12.24
CA VAL A 391 2.30 -1.64 -11.94
C VAL A 391 1.62 -2.63 -12.87
N ASN A 392 2.34 -3.67 -13.30
CA ASN A 392 1.77 -4.77 -14.09
C ASN A 392 0.86 -5.67 -13.24
N TYR A 393 -0.30 -5.16 -12.80
CA TYR A 393 -1.19 -5.91 -11.92
C TYR A 393 -1.95 -7.04 -12.64
N VAL A 394 -2.10 -6.95 -13.96
CA VAL A 394 -2.80 -7.96 -14.78
C VAL A 394 -2.00 -9.27 -14.73
N CYS A 395 -0.70 -9.21 -15.01
CA CYS A 395 0.27 -10.31 -14.89
C CYS A 395 -0.28 -11.67 -15.34
N HIS A 396 -0.59 -12.58 -14.40
CA HIS A 396 -1.05 -13.94 -14.70
C HIS A 396 -2.46 -14.19 -14.14
N PHE A 397 -3.25 -15.13 -14.63
CA PHE A 397 -3.15 -15.81 -15.91
C PHE A 397 -3.70 -14.89 -17.01
N LEU A 398 -2.86 -14.44 -17.94
CA LEU A 398 -3.29 -13.60 -19.07
C LEU A 398 -3.74 -14.48 -20.25
N VAL A 399 -4.95 -14.21 -20.76
CA VAL A 399 -5.50 -14.84 -21.96
C VAL A 399 -5.93 -13.77 -22.95
N VAL A 400 -5.47 -13.85 -24.20
CA VAL A 400 -5.66 -12.82 -25.23
C VAL A 400 -6.27 -13.43 -26.48
N ARG A 401 -7.26 -12.76 -27.08
CA ARG A 401 -7.82 -13.16 -28.38
C ARG A 401 -6.71 -13.26 -29.43
N ALA A 402 -6.63 -14.38 -30.16
CA ALA A 402 -5.52 -14.64 -31.07
C ALA A 402 -5.42 -13.64 -32.22
N SER A 403 -6.54 -13.07 -32.68
CA SER A 403 -6.52 -11.97 -33.67
C SER A 403 -5.89 -10.69 -33.11
N LEU A 404 -6.20 -10.33 -31.87
CA LEU A 404 -5.62 -9.17 -31.20
C LEU A 404 -4.13 -9.39 -30.91
N MET A 405 -3.74 -10.59 -30.48
CA MET A 405 -2.34 -10.94 -30.27
C MET A 405 -1.49 -10.77 -31.54
N ARG A 406 -2.04 -11.16 -32.70
CA ARG A 406 -1.41 -10.94 -34.01
C ARG A 406 -1.36 -9.47 -34.38
N ASP A 407 -2.43 -8.70 -34.13
CA ASP A 407 -2.49 -7.26 -34.41
C ASP A 407 -1.43 -6.46 -33.64
N VAL A 408 -1.19 -6.81 -32.37
CA VAL A 408 -0.15 -6.14 -31.57
C VAL A 408 1.27 -6.65 -31.86
N GLY A 409 1.43 -7.69 -32.67
CA GLY A 409 2.73 -8.15 -33.17
C GLY A 409 3.55 -8.99 -32.18
N GLY A 410 2.93 -9.71 -31.25
CA GLY A 410 3.66 -10.60 -30.35
C GLY A 410 4.34 -9.90 -29.16
N ILE A 411 5.34 -10.57 -28.60
CA ILE A 411 6.22 -10.07 -27.53
C ILE A 411 7.40 -9.31 -28.16
N ARG A 412 7.75 -8.14 -27.63
CA ARG A 412 8.86 -7.33 -28.13
C ARG A 412 10.18 -7.70 -27.43
N PRO A 413 11.24 -8.09 -28.16
CA PRO A 413 12.58 -8.18 -27.58
C PRO A 413 13.07 -6.84 -27.02
N GLY A 414 13.92 -6.90 -26.00
CA GLY A 414 14.47 -5.74 -25.30
C GLY A 414 13.72 -5.40 -24.01
N PHE A 415 12.54 -5.97 -23.77
CA PHE A 415 11.74 -5.77 -22.55
C PHE A 415 11.86 -6.92 -21.56
N GLU A 416 12.96 -7.70 -21.60
CA GLU A 416 13.13 -8.88 -20.76
C GLU A 416 12.99 -8.56 -19.27
N GLY A 417 12.10 -9.31 -18.59
CA GLY A 417 11.69 -9.08 -17.20
C GLY A 417 10.50 -8.13 -17.02
N ALA A 418 10.07 -7.43 -18.08
CA ALA A 418 8.88 -6.57 -18.11
C ALA A 418 8.06 -6.73 -19.40
N GLN A 419 8.29 -7.82 -20.14
CA GLN A 419 7.68 -8.04 -21.45
C GLN A 419 6.16 -8.17 -21.37
N ASP A 420 5.65 -8.67 -20.25
CA ASP A 420 4.20 -8.79 -20.02
C ASP A 420 3.58 -7.42 -19.79
N HIS A 421 4.28 -6.54 -19.06
CA HIS A 421 3.83 -5.17 -18.84
C HIS A 421 3.76 -4.40 -20.17
N ASP A 422 4.78 -4.54 -21.00
CA ASP A 422 4.80 -4.00 -22.36
C ASP A 422 3.62 -4.51 -23.21
N LEU A 423 3.39 -5.83 -23.20
CA LEU A 423 2.30 -6.44 -23.95
C LEU A 423 0.95 -5.88 -23.50
N VAL A 424 0.66 -5.90 -22.20
CA VAL A 424 -0.66 -5.49 -21.70
C VAL A 424 -0.90 -4.00 -21.94
N LEU A 425 0.13 -3.14 -21.88
CA LEU A 425 0.02 -1.74 -22.28
C LEU A 425 -0.32 -1.58 -23.77
N ARG A 426 0.29 -2.37 -24.66
CA ARG A 426 -0.07 -2.38 -26.10
C ARG A 426 -1.47 -2.94 -26.36
N LEU A 427 -1.92 -3.92 -25.57
CA LEU A 427 -3.31 -4.41 -25.64
C LEU A 427 -4.30 -3.30 -25.21
N LEU A 428 -3.98 -2.56 -24.14
CA LEU A 428 -4.77 -1.43 -23.65
C LEU A 428 -4.91 -0.31 -24.70
N GLU A 429 -3.90 -0.11 -25.54
CA GLU A 429 -3.94 0.85 -26.66
C GLU A 429 -4.93 0.46 -27.76
N ARG A 430 -5.34 -0.82 -27.83
CA ARG A 430 -6.23 -1.35 -28.88
C ARG A 430 -7.66 -1.58 -28.42
N THR A 431 -7.88 -1.97 -27.16
CA THR A 431 -9.22 -2.33 -26.67
C THR A 431 -9.39 -2.00 -25.19
N ARG A 432 -10.65 -1.83 -24.77
CA ARG A 432 -11.08 -1.78 -23.36
C ARG A 432 -11.90 -3.00 -22.95
N ARG A 433 -12.05 -3.98 -23.84
CA ARG A 433 -12.84 -5.21 -23.60
C ARG A 433 -12.05 -6.25 -22.81
N PHE A 434 -11.63 -5.83 -21.63
CA PHE A 434 -10.95 -6.67 -20.65
C PHE A 434 -11.99 -7.30 -19.72
N ALA A 435 -11.73 -8.51 -19.26
CA ALA A 435 -12.55 -9.18 -18.27
C ALA A 435 -11.68 -9.80 -17.18
N HIS A 436 -11.91 -9.38 -15.94
CA HIS A 436 -11.38 -10.07 -14.79
C HIS A 436 -12.21 -11.31 -14.44
N ILE A 437 -11.53 -12.37 -14.00
CA ILE A 437 -12.11 -13.55 -13.38
C ILE A 437 -11.65 -13.55 -11.91
N PRO A 438 -12.52 -13.22 -10.93
CA PRO A 438 -12.15 -13.11 -9.51
C PRO A 438 -12.03 -14.51 -8.88
N LYS A 439 -11.13 -15.33 -9.42
CA LYS A 439 -10.75 -16.66 -8.93
C LYS A 439 -9.25 -16.80 -9.08
N VAL A 440 -8.61 -17.46 -8.11
CA VAL A 440 -7.18 -17.76 -8.17
C VAL A 440 -6.98 -18.95 -9.11
N LEU A 441 -6.59 -18.67 -10.35
CA LEU A 441 -6.47 -19.68 -11.42
C LEU A 441 -5.03 -19.96 -11.84
N TYR A 442 -4.08 -19.18 -11.30
CA TYR A 442 -2.65 -19.28 -11.58
C TYR A 442 -1.86 -19.38 -10.28
N HIS A 443 -0.89 -20.28 -10.22
CA HIS A 443 -0.03 -20.48 -9.06
C HIS A 443 1.42 -20.25 -9.44
N TRP A 444 1.95 -19.10 -9.03
CA TRP A 444 3.31 -18.66 -9.31
C TRP A 444 4.31 -19.36 -8.39
N ARG A 445 5.17 -20.21 -8.94
CA ARG A 445 6.12 -21.00 -8.17
C ARG A 445 7.28 -20.14 -7.67
N THR A 446 7.55 -20.22 -6.37
CA THR A 446 8.75 -19.58 -5.80
C THR A 446 9.91 -20.57 -5.77
N LEU A 447 10.89 -20.36 -6.66
CA LEU A 447 12.19 -21.05 -6.64
C LEU A 447 13.29 -20.12 -6.10
N PRO A 448 14.37 -20.65 -5.47
CA PRO A 448 15.53 -19.85 -5.08
C PRO A 448 16.10 -19.05 -6.27
N GLY A 449 16.20 -17.73 -6.13
CA GLY A 449 16.67 -16.82 -7.20
C GLY A 449 15.60 -16.38 -8.21
N SER A 450 14.34 -16.80 -8.05
CA SER A 450 13.21 -16.35 -8.88
C SER A 450 12.83 -14.88 -8.59
N THR A 451 12.33 -14.18 -9.61
CA THR A 451 11.71 -12.85 -9.46
C THR A 451 10.46 -12.90 -8.58
N ALA A 452 9.81 -14.07 -8.49
CA ALA A 452 8.74 -14.33 -7.53
C ALA A 452 9.17 -14.12 -6.07
N THR A 453 10.47 -14.29 -5.79
CA THR A 453 11.05 -14.20 -4.45
C THR A 453 11.52 -12.78 -4.12
N ASP A 454 12.14 -12.07 -5.08
CA ASP A 454 12.58 -10.68 -4.88
C ASP A 454 12.75 -9.91 -6.21
N ALA A 455 11.88 -8.94 -6.45
CA ALA A 455 11.91 -8.07 -7.64
C ALA A 455 13.13 -7.13 -7.68
N SER A 456 13.77 -6.85 -6.54
CA SER A 456 14.93 -5.93 -6.46
C SER A 456 16.22 -6.52 -7.02
N THR A 457 16.25 -7.84 -7.24
CA THR A 457 17.41 -8.56 -7.77
C THR A 457 17.67 -8.30 -9.26
N LYS A 458 16.74 -7.67 -9.99
CA LYS A 458 16.84 -7.41 -11.45
C LYS A 458 16.57 -5.94 -11.82
N PRO A 459 17.51 -5.01 -11.60
CA PRO A 459 17.36 -3.59 -11.96
C PRO A 459 17.01 -3.34 -13.43
N ALA A 460 17.54 -4.17 -14.34
CA ALA A 460 17.25 -4.08 -15.78
C ALA A 460 15.76 -4.29 -16.11
N ALA A 461 15.08 -5.18 -15.38
CA ALA A 461 13.65 -5.43 -15.58
C ALA A 461 12.80 -4.20 -15.19
N SER A 462 13.18 -3.52 -14.10
CA SER A 462 12.51 -2.28 -13.67
C SER A 462 12.70 -1.15 -14.68
N GLU A 463 13.89 -1.01 -15.26
CA GLU A 463 14.11 -0.01 -16.32
C GLU A 463 13.36 -0.37 -17.61
N ALA A 464 13.30 -1.65 -17.97
CA ALA A 464 12.51 -2.12 -19.11
C ALA A 464 11.01 -1.79 -18.94
N GLY A 465 10.44 -2.01 -17.75
CA GLY A 465 9.04 -1.66 -17.49
C GLY A 465 8.83 -0.14 -17.45
N ARG A 466 9.75 0.64 -16.89
CA ARG A 466 9.70 2.11 -16.95
C ARG A 466 9.66 2.58 -18.42
N ARG A 467 10.53 2.01 -19.26
CA ARG A 467 10.54 2.30 -20.70
C ARG A 467 9.25 1.86 -21.39
N ALA A 468 8.64 0.74 -21.00
CA ALA A 468 7.36 0.29 -21.55
C ALA A 468 6.26 1.34 -21.31
N VAL A 469 6.20 1.92 -20.11
CA VAL A 469 5.27 3.01 -19.78
C VAL A 469 5.59 4.29 -20.57
N VAL A 470 6.87 4.67 -20.69
CA VAL A 470 7.29 5.83 -21.50
C VAL A 470 6.85 5.68 -22.95
N GLU A 471 7.10 4.53 -23.57
CA GLU A 471 6.72 4.28 -24.96
C GLU A 471 5.20 4.17 -25.13
N HIS A 472 4.48 3.65 -24.13
CA HIS A 472 3.02 3.65 -24.10
C HIS A 472 2.45 5.09 -24.15
N LEU A 473 2.95 5.98 -23.29
CA LEU A 473 2.54 7.38 -23.31
C LEU A 473 2.86 8.05 -24.65
N ALA A 474 4.04 7.78 -25.21
CA ALA A 474 4.44 8.30 -26.51
C ALA A 474 3.52 7.83 -27.64
N ARG A 475 3.10 6.55 -27.65
CA ARG A 475 2.16 6.01 -28.66
C ARG A 475 0.76 6.61 -28.55
N LEU A 476 0.34 6.98 -27.34
CA LEU A 476 -0.93 7.68 -27.11
C LEU A 476 -0.84 9.20 -27.35
N GLY A 477 0.36 9.75 -27.58
CA GLY A 477 0.57 11.19 -27.66
C GLY A 477 0.35 11.92 -26.34
N GLU A 478 0.44 11.21 -25.22
CA GLU A 478 0.27 11.76 -23.87
C GLU A 478 1.62 12.26 -23.33
N ALA A 479 1.62 13.48 -22.77
CA ALA A 479 2.80 14.02 -22.09
C ALA A 479 2.86 13.50 -20.64
N GLY A 480 4.06 13.10 -20.20
CA GLY A 480 4.31 12.71 -18.82
C GLY A 480 5.75 12.27 -18.60
N GLU A 481 6.29 12.60 -17.43
CA GLU A 481 7.60 12.09 -16.98
C GLU A 481 7.39 10.83 -16.15
N VAL A 482 8.09 9.75 -16.50
CA VAL A 482 7.95 8.45 -15.83
C VAL A 482 9.14 8.18 -14.92
N GLU A 483 8.87 8.09 -13.62
CA GLU A 483 9.84 7.81 -12.56
C GLU A 483 9.62 6.39 -12.01
N SER A 484 10.71 5.70 -11.66
CA SER A 484 10.65 4.44 -10.90
C SER A 484 10.62 4.75 -9.40
N GLN A 485 9.56 4.36 -8.71
CA GLN A 485 9.41 4.56 -7.26
C GLN A 485 9.96 3.39 -6.45
N ALA A 486 9.82 2.18 -6.98
CA ALA A 486 10.34 0.93 -6.46
C ALA A 486 10.45 -0.07 -7.62
N PRO A 487 11.15 -1.22 -7.45
CA PRO A 487 11.18 -2.25 -8.49
C PRO A 487 9.77 -2.63 -8.96
N GLY A 488 9.48 -2.45 -10.25
CA GLY A 488 8.17 -2.72 -10.85
C GLY A 488 7.04 -1.72 -10.54
N LEU A 489 7.32 -0.61 -9.84
CA LEU A 489 6.34 0.45 -9.52
C LEU A 489 6.77 1.80 -10.12
N TYR A 490 5.92 2.36 -10.96
CA TYR A 490 6.18 3.59 -11.71
C TYR A 490 5.20 4.70 -11.31
N ARG A 491 5.69 5.94 -11.35
CA ARG A 491 4.89 7.16 -11.21
C ARG A 491 4.96 7.93 -12.51
N ILE A 492 3.81 8.41 -12.98
CA ILE A 492 3.73 9.37 -14.08
C ILE A 492 3.48 10.75 -13.48
N ARG A 493 4.35 11.71 -13.78
CA ARG A 493 4.12 13.13 -13.51
C ARG A 493 3.57 13.78 -14.76
N HIS A 494 2.30 14.15 -14.72
CA HIS A 494 1.68 14.88 -15.83
C HIS A 494 2.08 16.36 -15.75
N PRO A 495 2.54 16.97 -16.86
CA PRO A 495 2.89 18.38 -16.87
C PRO A 495 1.64 19.24 -16.72
N LEU A 496 1.76 20.33 -15.98
CA LEU A 496 0.79 21.42 -16.05
C LEU A 496 1.14 22.29 -17.27
N PRO A 497 0.23 22.44 -18.26
CA PRO A 497 0.53 23.23 -19.47
C PRO A 497 0.75 24.72 -19.16
N ARG A 498 0.16 25.19 -18.06
CA ARG A 498 0.37 26.51 -17.45
C ARG A 498 0.13 26.40 -15.95
N ARG A 499 0.50 27.43 -15.18
CA ARG A 499 0.12 27.54 -13.77
C ARG A 499 -1.41 27.42 -13.65
N ALA A 500 -1.86 26.35 -13.00
CA ALA A 500 -3.28 26.03 -12.90
C ALA A 500 -3.95 26.96 -11.88
N SER A 501 -5.15 27.44 -12.19
CA SER A 501 -5.94 28.25 -11.24
C SER A 501 -6.89 27.35 -10.45
N VAL A 502 -6.70 27.31 -9.13
CA VAL A 502 -7.38 26.38 -8.21
C VAL A 502 -8.20 27.16 -7.20
N SER A 503 -9.48 26.81 -7.09
CA SER A 503 -10.35 27.27 -6.00
C SER A 503 -10.52 26.15 -4.97
N VAL A 504 -10.12 26.41 -3.73
CA VAL A 504 -10.36 25.48 -2.61
C VAL A 504 -11.60 25.93 -1.85
N LEU A 505 -12.64 25.08 -1.86
CA LEU A 505 -13.84 25.24 -1.03
C LEU A 505 -13.55 24.56 0.32
N LEU A 506 -13.05 25.31 1.29
CA LEU A 506 -12.68 24.78 2.60
C LEU A 506 -13.91 24.79 3.51
N THR A 507 -14.43 23.60 3.83
CA THR A 507 -15.71 23.43 4.54
C THR A 507 -15.56 22.55 5.78
N GLY A 508 -16.45 22.70 6.75
CA GLY A 508 -16.46 21.90 7.99
C GLY A 508 -15.98 22.67 9.23
N PRO A 509 -16.12 22.05 10.42
CA PRO A 509 -15.72 22.69 11.68
C PRO A 509 -14.23 23.06 11.69
N GLY A 510 -13.90 24.28 12.11
CA GLY A 510 -12.52 24.75 12.18
C GLY A 510 -11.93 25.25 10.86
N ALA A 511 -12.72 25.43 9.80
CA ALA A 511 -12.24 26.00 8.54
C ALA A 511 -11.59 27.40 8.69
N GLU A 512 -11.97 28.18 9.72
CA GLU A 512 -11.37 29.49 10.01
C GLU A 512 -10.03 29.41 10.78
N ASP A 513 -9.54 28.22 11.11
CA ASP A 513 -8.25 28.02 11.80
C ASP A 513 -7.07 28.47 10.93
N SER A 514 -6.40 29.55 11.38
CA SER A 514 -5.27 30.15 10.69
C SER A 514 -4.10 29.17 10.48
N ALA A 515 -3.89 28.19 11.37
CA ALA A 515 -2.78 27.24 11.23
C ALA A 515 -3.01 26.28 10.06
N THR A 516 -4.23 25.75 9.93
CA THR A 516 -4.64 24.90 8.80
C THR A 516 -4.58 25.68 7.49
N LEU A 517 -5.08 26.92 7.48
CA LEU A 517 -5.04 27.78 6.30
C LEU A 517 -3.61 28.10 5.84
N ALA A 518 -2.73 28.47 6.77
CA ALA A 518 -1.32 28.72 6.47
C ALA A 518 -0.64 27.46 5.88
N ALA A 519 -0.88 26.28 6.47
CA ALA A 519 -0.33 25.02 5.97
C ALA A 519 -0.77 24.71 4.53
N LEU A 520 -2.04 24.97 4.18
CA LEU A 520 -2.55 24.80 2.82
C LEU A 520 -1.85 25.75 1.83
N LEU A 521 -1.72 27.04 2.21
CA LEU A 521 -1.13 28.07 1.36
C LEU A 521 0.37 27.84 1.11
N ASP A 522 1.10 27.34 2.11
CA ASP A 522 2.55 27.07 2.08
C ASP A 522 2.94 25.78 1.32
N THR A 523 1.97 24.93 1.01
CA THR A 523 2.21 23.59 0.41
C THR A 523 1.55 23.41 -0.95
N ALA A 524 0.73 24.37 -1.38
CA ALA A 524 -0.02 24.34 -2.64
C ALA A 524 0.83 24.09 -3.90
N GLY A 525 2.14 24.38 -3.85
CA GLY A 525 3.04 24.23 -4.99
C GLY A 525 2.85 25.35 -6.02
N ASP A 526 3.20 25.08 -7.28
CA ASP A 526 3.13 26.07 -8.36
C ASP A 526 1.73 26.11 -9.01
N VAL A 527 0.77 26.60 -8.23
CA VAL A 527 -0.61 26.87 -8.67
C VAL A 527 -1.02 28.28 -8.29
N ASP A 528 -1.93 28.87 -9.06
CA ASP A 528 -2.65 30.07 -8.67
C ASP A 528 -3.82 29.64 -7.78
N LEU A 529 -3.89 30.15 -6.55
CA LEU A 529 -4.75 29.58 -5.51
C LEU A 529 -5.60 30.67 -4.87
N GLU A 530 -6.91 30.42 -4.82
CA GLU A 530 -7.83 31.06 -3.90
C GLU A 530 -8.48 30.04 -2.95
N VAL A 531 -8.78 30.47 -1.73
CA VAL A 531 -9.48 29.68 -0.72
C VAL A 531 -10.78 30.40 -0.34
N LEU A 532 -11.91 29.71 -0.46
CA LEU A 532 -13.24 30.21 -0.14
C LEU A 532 -13.73 29.55 1.15
N LEU A 533 -14.07 30.38 2.13
CA LEU A 533 -14.52 29.99 3.46
C LEU A 533 -16.00 30.36 3.63
N PRO A 534 -16.92 29.39 3.86
CA PRO A 534 -18.30 29.74 4.14
C PRO A 534 -18.43 30.43 5.50
N ARG A 535 -19.17 31.53 5.57
CA ARG A 535 -19.47 32.25 6.81
C ARG A 535 -20.95 32.59 6.89
N SER A 536 -21.57 32.24 8.01
CA SER A 536 -22.95 32.65 8.33
C SER A 536 -22.98 34.03 8.98
N GLY A 537 -24.01 34.82 8.66
CA GLY A 537 -24.29 36.12 9.30
C GLY A 537 -23.72 37.36 8.60
N ASP A 538 -23.92 38.51 9.25
CA ASP A 538 -23.73 39.85 8.67
C ASP A 538 -22.39 40.54 8.97
N ALA A 539 -21.45 39.83 9.61
CA ALA A 539 -20.10 40.36 9.84
C ALA A 539 -19.39 40.72 8.51
N ALA A 540 -18.45 41.68 8.57
CA ALA A 540 -17.70 42.13 7.40
C ALA A 540 -16.94 40.99 6.72
N LEU A 541 -16.89 41.02 5.38
CA LEU A 541 -16.12 40.08 4.57
C LEU A 541 -14.66 40.53 4.58
N ASP A 542 -13.83 39.84 5.37
CA ASP A 542 -12.39 40.14 5.42
C ASP A 542 -11.60 39.16 4.54
N ALA A 543 -10.62 39.70 3.83
CA ALA A 543 -9.56 38.93 3.21
C ALA A 543 -8.53 38.51 4.28
N LYS A 544 -8.16 37.22 4.30
CA LYS A 544 -7.10 36.69 5.15
C LYS A 544 -5.88 36.32 4.30
N GLU A 545 -4.73 36.19 4.95
CA GLU A 545 -3.49 35.63 4.36
C GLU A 545 -3.08 36.28 3.02
N GLY A 546 -2.93 37.60 3.01
CA GLY A 546 -2.44 38.34 1.84
C GLY A 546 -3.39 38.37 0.63
N GLY A 547 -4.68 38.09 0.83
CA GLY A 547 -5.70 38.17 -0.23
C GLY A 547 -5.99 36.85 -0.94
N ARG A 548 -5.31 35.76 -0.57
CA ARG A 548 -5.51 34.42 -1.15
C ARG A 548 -6.67 33.65 -0.51
N ALA A 549 -7.14 34.09 0.66
CA ALA A 549 -8.29 33.49 1.33
C ALA A 549 -9.37 34.54 1.58
N ARG A 550 -10.63 34.20 1.30
CA ARG A 550 -11.77 35.10 1.53
C ARG A 550 -12.99 34.36 2.07
N HIS A 551 -13.77 35.07 2.87
CA HIS A 551 -15.06 34.59 3.31
C HIS A 551 -16.12 34.79 2.23
N VAL A 552 -17.07 33.87 2.18
CA VAL A 552 -18.27 33.92 1.34
C VAL A 552 -19.47 33.78 2.26
N ARG A 553 -20.39 34.74 2.17
CA ARG A 553 -21.61 34.73 2.97
C ARG A 553 -22.52 33.60 2.50
N VAL A 554 -22.88 32.70 3.41
CA VAL A 554 -23.84 31.61 3.16
C VAL A 554 -25.02 31.72 4.11
N SER A 555 -26.20 31.27 3.67
CA SER A 555 -27.37 31.17 4.54
C SER A 555 -27.17 30.10 5.61
N GLU A 556 -27.74 30.31 6.80
CA GLU A 556 -27.73 29.31 7.86
C GLU A 556 -28.60 28.09 7.50
N GLY A 557 -28.22 26.91 8.00
CA GLY A 557 -28.99 25.68 7.84
C GLY A 557 -28.91 25.01 6.47
N LEU A 558 -28.06 25.50 5.56
CA LEU A 558 -27.84 24.86 4.26
C LEU A 558 -27.18 23.47 4.42
N SER A 559 -27.58 22.53 3.55
CA SER A 559 -26.94 21.22 3.47
C SER A 559 -25.49 21.33 3.00
N PRO A 560 -24.63 20.32 3.24
CA PRO A 560 -23.25 20.34 2.77
C PRO A 560 -23.13 20.52 1.25
N GLY A 561 -24.07 19.96 0.47
CA GLY A 561 -24.14 20.15 -0.98
C GLY A 561 -24.50 21.59 -1.37
N ALA A 562 -25.49 22.19 -0.70
CA ALA A 562 -25.91 23.56 -0.97
C ALA A 562 -24.82 24.59 -0.62
N VAL A 563 -24.09 24.38 0.48
CA VAL A 563 -22.91 25.21 0.82
C VAL A 563 -21.86 25.11 -0.29
N ALA A 564 -21.51 23.89 -0.72
CA ALA A 564 -20.51 23.69 -1.77
C ALA A 564 -20.95 24.33 -3.11
N ASN A 565 -22.22 24.21 -3.50
CA ASN A 565 -22.77 24.86 -4.70
C ASN A 565 -22.73 26.39 -4.59
N HIS A 566 -22.98 26.95 -3.40
CA HIS A 566 -22.88 28.39 -3.19
C HIS A 566 -21.44 28.88 -3.35
N LEU A 567 -20.47 28.18 -2.76
CA LEU A 567 -19.05 28.51 -2.91
C LEU A 567 -18.56 28.30 -4.35
N LEU A 568 -19.05 27.28 -5.07
CA LEU A 568 -18.73 27.03 -6.48
C LEU A 568 -19.13 28.20 -7.38
N ARG A 569 -20.28 28.84 -7.13
CA ARG A 569 -20.69 30.03 -7.91
C ARG A 569 -19.74 31.21 -7.73
N GLU A 570 -19.13 31.33 -6.56
CA GLU A 570 -18.17 32.38 -6.22
C GLU A 570 -16.75 32.05 -6.66
N ALA A 571 -16.40 30.78 -6.79
CA ALA A 571 -15.10 30.31 -7.25
C ALA A 571 -14.75 30.87 -8.64
N ARG A 572 -13.46 30.96 -8.94
CA ARG A 572 -12.89 31.50 -10.20
C ARG A 572 -11.89 30.56 -10.86
N GLY A 573 -11.38 29.60 -10.10
CA GLY A 573 -10.44 28.58 -10.54
C GLY A 573 -11.03 27.69 -11.63
N GLU A 574 -10.16 27.24 -12.53
CA GLU A 574 -10.51 26.26 -13.56
C GLU A 574 -10.68 24.86 -12.97
N VAL A 575 -10.00 24.59 -11.85
CA VAL A 575 -10.14 23.39 -11.05
C VAL A 575 -10.64 23.78 -9.66
N VAL A 576 -11.58 22.99 -9.15
CA VAL A 576 -12.20 23.22 -7.85
C VAL A 576 -11.91 22.02 -6.97
N LEU A 577 -11.35 22.29 -5.78
CA LEU A 577 -11.15 21.29 -4.73
C LEU A 577 -12.15 21.56 -3.61
N ARG A 578 -12.99 20.57 -3.31
CA ARG A 578 -13.68 20.54 -2.02
C ARG A 578 -12.76 19.89 -0.99
N LEU A 579 -12.44 20.62 0.06
CA LEU A 579 -11.56 20.15 1.13
C LEU A 579 -12.28 20.27 2.47
N GLU A 580 -12.23 19.21 3.27
CA GLU A 580 -12.71 19.24 4.64
C GLU A 580 -11.67 19.88 5.57
N ALA A 581 -12.13 20.72 6.48
CA ALA A 581 -11.29 21.31 7.52
C ALA A 581 -10.66 20.23 8.38
N GLY A 582 -9.38 20.42 8.75
CA GLY A 582 -8.58 19.41 9.45
C GLY A 582 -7.82 18.44 8.54
N MET A 583 -7.92 18.58 7.21
CA MET A 583 -7.05 17.86 6.28
C MET A 583 -5.75 18.64 6.04
N VAL A 584 -4.65 18.13 6.61
CA VAL A 584 -3.33 18.79 6.54
C VAL A 584 -2.43 18.09 5.52
N PRO A 585 -1.99 18.76 4.45
CA PRO A 585 -1.10 18.16 3.47
C PRO A 585 0.30 17.92 4.01
N THR A 586 0.93 16.84 3.54
CA THR A 586 2.27 16.43 3.98
C THR A 586 3.37 16.59 2.92
N GLU A 587 2.99 16.79 1.66
CA GLU A 587 3.91 16.86 0.52
C GLU A 587 3.86 18.23 -0.17
N GLN A 588 5.01 18.70 -0.68
CA GLN A 588 5.02 19.87 -1.58
C GLN A 588 4.34 19.53 -2.90
N GLY A 589 3.54 20.47 -3.41
CA GLY A 589 2.89 20.28 -4.71
C GLY A 589 1.83 19.19 -4.68
N TRP A 590 1.29 18.81 -3.51
CA TRP A 590 0.13 17.91 -3.41
C TRP A 590 -1.06 18.44 -4.23
N LEU A 591 -1.25 19.77 -4.24
CA LEU A 591 -2.31 20.42 -4.99
C LEU A 591 -1.97 20.48 -6.49
N THR A 592 -0.70 20.69 -6.84
CA THR A 592 -0.18 20.53 -8.22
C THR A 592 -0.43 19.11 -8.73
N GLU A 593 -0.17 18.08 -7.92
CA GLU A 593 -0.44 16.68 -8.26
C GLU A 593 -1.95 16.47 -8.52
N LEU A 594 -2.83 16.85 -7.59
CA LEU A 594 -4.28 16.74 -7.79
C LEU A 594 -4.75 17.50 -9.04
N ALA A 595 -4.26 18.73 -9.24
CA ALA A 595 -4.63 19.55 -10.39
C ALA A 595 -4.17 18.93 -11.72
N SER A 596 -2.95 18.38 -11.76
CA SER A 596 -2.42 17.71 -12.95
C SER A 596 -3.27 16.51 -13.37
N GLN A 597 -3.83 15.78 -12.40
CA GLN A 597 -4.75 14.68 -12.66
C GLN A 597 -6.13 15.19 -13.07
N ALA A 598 -6.67 16.19 -12.38
CA ALA A 598 -8.01 16.70 -12.62
C ALA A 598 -8.16 17.38 -14.00
N LEU A 599 -7.09 18.02 -14.48
CA LEU A 599 -7.06 18.68 -15.79
C LEU A 599 -7.05 17.71 -16.98
N ARG A 600 -6.89 16.40 -16.73
CA ARG A 600 -6.96 15.39 -17.80
C ARG A 600 -8.40 15.34 -18.34
N PRO A 601 -8.61 15.39 -19.68
CA PRO A 601 -9.94 15.52 -20.27
C PRO A 601 -10.92 14.40 -19.92
N ASP A 602 -10.40 13.20 -19.67
CA ASP A 602 -11.15 11.98 -19.36
C ASP A 602 -11.32 11.74 -17.85
N VAL A 603 -10.77 12.61 -17.01
CA VAL A 603 -10.91 12.54 -15.54
C VAL A 603 -12.03 13.48 -15.09
N GLY A 604 -12.91 12.94 -14.24
CA GLY A 604 -14.05 13.64 -13.65
C GLY A 604 -13.78 14.09 -12.22
N VAL A 605 -13.25 13.21 -11.36
CA VAL A 605 -12.96 13.52 -9.96
C VAL A 605 -11.64 12.88 -9.53
N VAL A 606 -10.86 13.58 -8.71
CA VAL A 606 -9.58 13.11 -8.17
C VAL A 606 -9.61 13.16 -6.65
N GLY A 607 -9.12 12.09 -6.02
CA GLY A 607 -9.00 11.97 -4.56
C GLY A 607 -7.58 11.73 -4.07
N ALA A 608 -7.35 12.09 -2.81
CA ALA A 608 -6.07 11.94 -2.12
C ALA A 608 -6.03 10.70 -1.20
N ARG A 609 -4.84 10.35 -0.75
CA ARG A 609 -4.61 9.41 0.37
C ARG A 609 -4.77 10.13 1.69
N ILE A 610 -5.61 9.60 2.57
CA ILE A 610 -5.89 10.20 3.89
C ILE A 610 -5.46 9.25 5.00
N VAL A 611 -4.68 9.77 5.94
CA VAL A 611 -4.15 9.03 7.08
C VAL A 611 -4.46 9.75 8.39
N THR A 612 -4.44 9.01 9.49
CA THR A 612 -4.46 9.59 10.84
C THR A 612 -3.06 10.11 11.21
N PRO A 613 -2.94 10.97 12.25
CA PRO A 613 -1.64 11.36 12.78
C PRO A 613 -0.89 10.16 13.38
N ALA A 614 -1.64 9.11 13.74
CA ALA A 614 -1.08 7.88 14.24
C ALA A 614 -0.31 7.10 13.17
N GLY A 615 -0.73 7.27 11.91
CA GLY A 615 -0.20 6.55 10.78
C GLY A 615 -1.07 5.44 10.23
N THR A 616 -2.32 5.45 10.62
CA THR A 616 -3.30 4.49 10.12
C THR A 616 -3.96 5.11 8.89
N LEU A 617 -4.18 4.33 7.85
CA LEU A 617 -4.99 4.75 6.72
C LEU A 617 -6.41 5.00 7.21
N VAL A 618 -6.93 6.21 6.95
CA VAL A 618 -8.37 6.47 7.03
C VAL A 618 -9.02 5.86 5.79
N HIS A 619 -8.44 6.14 4.62
CA HIS A 619 -8.74 5.42 3.38
C HIS A 619 -7.68 5.69 2.30
N ALA A 620 -7.60 4.77 1.34
CA ALA A 620 -6.94 4.95 0.05
C ALA A 620 -7.94 4.82 -1.11
N GLY A 621 -9.17 5.30 -0.89
CA GLY A 621 -10.27 5.24 -1.85
C GLY A 621 -11.57 4.76 -1.21
N LEU A 622 -12.68 4.89 -1.93
CA LEU A 622 -13.96 4.32 -1.52
C LEU A 622 -14.38 3.24 -2.52
N THR A 623 -15.08 2.22 -2.03
CA THR A 623 -15.67 1.16 -2.84
C THR A 623 -17.13 0.92 -2.45
N LEU A 624 -17.97 0.55 -3.42
CA LEU A 624 -19.34 0.14 -3.16
C LEU A 624 -19.39 -1.34 -2.73
N THR A 625 -20.06 -1.60 -1.62
CA THR A 625 -20.24 -2.96 -1.12
C THR A 625 -21.40 -3.67 -1.83
N PRO A 626 -21.41 -5.02 -1.90
CA PRO A 626 -22.49 -5.76 -2.58
C PRO A 626 -23.90 -5.50 -2.02
N ASP A 627 -24.02 -5.17 -0.73
CA ASP A 627 -25.26 -4.75 -0.07
C ASP A 627 -25.61 -3.27 -0.34
N GLY A 628 -24.89 -2.61 -1.26
CA GLY A 628 -25.12 -1.23 -1.66
C GLY A 628 -24.69 -0.19 -0.62
N GLY A 629 -23.77 -0.55 0.27
CA GLY A 629 -23.09 0.38 1.17
C GLY A 629 -21.83 0.97 0.54
N VAL A 630 -21.08 1.74 1.33
CA VAL A 630 -19.80 2.32 0.93
C VAL A 630 -18.74 1.95 1.97
N ALA A 631 -17.65 1.34 1.52
CA ALA A 631 -16.52 0.96 2.34
C ALA A 631 -15.28 1.81 2.03
N ARG A 632 -14.47 2.08 3.06
CA ARG A 632 -13.19 2.77 2.97
C ARG A 632 -12.09 1.75 2.69
N LEU A 633 -11.53 1.77 1.49
CA LEU A 633 -10.46 0.84 1.11
C LEU A 633 -9.21 1.09 1.98
N PHE A 634 -8.61 -0.01 2.46
CA PHE A 634 -7.42 -0.03 3.34
C PHE A 634 -7.59 0.64 4.71
N SER A 635 -8.81 1.02 5.11
CA SER A 635 -9.06 1.64 6.42
C SER A 635 -8.53 0.74 7.55
N GLY A 636 -7.89 1.35 8.54
CA GLY A 636 -7.33 0.65 9.70
C GLY A 636 -5.95 0.03 9.47
N LEU A 637 -5.45 -0.01 8.23
CA LEU A 637 -4.12 -0.56 7.93
C LEU A 637 -3.01 0.49 8.08
N PRO A 638 -1.74 0.09 8.27
CA PRO A 638 -0.61 1.01 8.21
C PRO A 638 -0.47 1.68 6.83
N ASP A 639 -0.05 2.95 6.81
CA ASP A 639 0.35 3.69 5.62
C ASP A 639 1.90 3.71 5.35
N PRO A 640 2.39 3.28 4.18
CA PRO A 640 1.69 2.49 3.20
C PRO A 640 1.58 1.03 3.63
N SER A 641 0.58 0.32 3.10
CA SER A 641 0.43 -1.13 3.25
C SER A 641 0.45 -1.79 1.88
N LEU A 642 0.87 -3.06 1.87
CA LEU A 642 0.78 -3.96 0.73
C LEU A 642 -0.06 -5.16 1.16
N THR A 643 -1.23 -5.32 0.54
CA THR A 643 -2.21 -6.35 0.88
C THR A 643 -2.36 -7.36 -0.25
N ALA A 644 -3.24 -8.35 -0.06
CA ALA A 644 -3.68 -9.20 -1.16
C ALA A 644 -4.34 -8.42 -2.31
N PHE A 645 -4.81 -7.18 -2.08
CA PHE A 645 -5.41 -6.31 -3.10
C PHE A 645 -4.41 -5.28 -3.69
N GLY A 646 -3.12 -5.50 -3.47
CA GLY A 646 -2.06 -4.56 -3.83
C GLY A 646 -1.82 -3.47 -2.78
N GLY A 647 -1.07 -2.44 -3.17
CA GLY A 647 -0.53 -1.44 -2.25
C GLY A 647 -1.38 -0.17 -2.11
N SER A 648 -1.58 0.33 -0.88
CA SER A 648 -2.30 1.60 -0.64
C SER A 648 -1.61 2.83 -1.25
N HIS A 649 -0.36 2.70 -1.67
CA HIS A 649 0.45 3.72 -2.31
C HIS A 649 0.45 3.62 -3.84
N TRP A 650 -0.41 2.79 -4.43
CA TRP A 650 -0.53 2.65 -5.88
C TRP A 650 -1.72 3.46 -6.42
N PRO A 651 -1.52 4.29 -7.46
CA PRO A 651 -2.61 5.02 -8.10
C PRO A 651 -3.59 4.03 -8.74
N ARG A 652 -4.86 4.39 -8.79
CA ARG A 652 -5.91 3.54 -9.37
C ARG A 652 -7.15 4.33 -9.71
N GLU A 653 -7.95 3.76 -10.60
CA GLU A 653 -9.35 4.13 -10.75
C GLU A 653 -10.21 3.54 -9.63
N LEU A 654 -11.28 4.26 -9.29
CA LEU A 654 -12.28 3.90 -8.30
C LEU A 654 -13.66 4.32 -8.80
N LEU A 655 -14.74 3.84 -8.18
CA LEU A 655 -16.07 4.41 -8.39
C LEU A 655 -16.28 5.71 -7.61
N ALA A 656 -15.57 5.88 -6.49
CA ALA A 656 -15.70 7.05 -5.64
C ALA A 656 -14.44 7.38 -4.85
N VAL A 657 -14.27 8.66 -4.57
CA VAL A 657 -13.27 9.20 -3.63
C VAL A 657 -13.96 9.94 -2.50
N SER A 658 -13.24 10.21 -1.43
CA SER A 658 -13.84 10.80 -0.24
C SER A 658 -14.16 12.28 -0.38
N GLY A 659 -15.26 12.70 0.26
CA GLY A 659 -15.63 14.10 0.40
C GLY A 659 -14.67 14.93 1.25
N ALA A 660 -13.75 14.30 1.99
CA ALA A 660 -12.69 14.97 2.71
C ALA A 660 -11.70 15.68 1.77
N CYS A 661 -11.48 15.14 0.57
CA CYS A 661 -10.64 15.75 -0.47
C CYS A 661 -11.04 15.23 -1.86
N ALA A 662 -11.80 16.05 -2.59
CA ALA A 662 -12.28 15.74 -3.93
C ALA A 662 -12.10 16.94 -4.87
N MET A 663 -11.27 16.75 -5.90
CA MET A 663 -10.96 17.77 -6.91
C MET A 663 -11.61 17.44 -8.25
N SER A 664 -12.14 18.45 -8.94
CA SER A 664 -12.72 18.31 -10.28
C SER A 664 -12.52 19.57 -11.10
N ARG A 665 -12.53 19.45 -12.43
CA ARG A 665 -12.63 20.63 -13.30
C ARG A 665 -13.95 21.34 -13.03
N ARG A 666 -13.90 22.68 -13.00
CA ARG A 666 -15.10 23.50 -12.85
C ARG A 666 -16.16 23.18 -13.89
N GLU A 667 -15.77 23.06 -15.15
CA GLU A 667 -16.70 22.73 -16.25
C GLU A 667 -17.40 21.37 -16.04
N VAL A 668 -16.74 20.41 -15.41
CA VAL A 668 -17.32 19.09 -15.10
C VAL A 668 -18.35 19.23 -13.99
N LEU A 669 -18.01 19.97 -12.92
CA LEU A 669 -18.97 20.27 -11.84
C LEU A 669 -20.20 21.01 -12.35
N GLU A 670 -20.02 22.02 -13.20
CA GLU A 670 -21.11 22.77 -13.80
C GLU A 670 -22.00 21.90 -14.70
N ARG A 671 -21.40 21.05 -15.55
CA ARG A 671 -22.15 20.08 -16.37
C ARG A 671 -22.91 19.05 -15.54
N LEU A 672 -22.36 18.67 -14.39
CA LEU A 672 -23.01 17.76 -13.45
C LEU A 672 -24.12 18.44 -12.64
N GLY A 673 -24.22 19.78 -12.65
CA GLY A 673 -25.13 20.54 -11.81
C GLY A 673 -24.69 20.67 -10.36
N GLY A 674 -23.38 20.52 -10.08
CA GLY A 674 -22.81 20.60 -8.73
C GLY A 674 -23.12 19.39 -7.86
N TRP A 675 -23.15 19.60 -6.54
CA TRP A 675 -23.47 18.58 -5.54
C TRP A 675 -24.98 18.49 -5.30
N ASP A 676 -25.48 17.29 -5.02
CA ASP A 676 -26.89 17.07 -4.67
C ASP A 676 -27.19 17.70 -3.30
N GLU A 677 -28.05 18.72 -3.29
CA GLU A 677 -28.38 19.48 -2.08
C GLU A 677 -29.28 18.70 -1.11
N GLY A 678 -29.87 17.59 -1.55
CA GLY A 678 -30.71 16.72 -0.73
C GLY A 678 -29.95 15.67 0.08
N LEU A 679 -28.63 15.55 -0.11
CA LEU A 679 -27.79 14.64 0.66
C LEU A 679 -27.34 15.29 1.98
N LEU A 680 -27.35 14.50 3.04
CA LEU A 680 -27.16 14.99 4.41
C LEU A 680 -25.69 15.09 4.80
N SER A 681 -24.81 14.34 4.15
CA SER A 681 -23.37 14.31 4.44
C SER A 681 -22.51 14.77 3.27
N ALA A 682 -21.35 15.36 3.58
CA ALA A 682 -20.33 15.73 2.59
C ALA A 682 -19.76 14.50 1.86
N GLU A 683 -19.61 13.39 2.57
CA GLU A 683 -19.15 12.12 2.03
C GLU A 683 -20.15 11.57 0.99
N ALA A 684 -21.45 11.53 1.31
CA ALA A 684 -22.47 11.09 0.35
C ALA A 684 -22.50 12.01 -0.87
N CYS A 685 -22.39 13.33 -0.69
CA CYS A 685 -22.30 14.28 -1.81
C CYS A 685 -21.14 13.96 -2.76
N ALA A 686 -19.99 13.52 -2.23
CA ALA A 686 -18.82 13.19 -3.04
C ALA A 686 -18.98 11.87 -3.78
N VAL A 687 -19.47 10.82 -3.11
CA VAL A 687 -19.79 9.53 -3.75
C VAL A 687 -20.79 9.73 -4.88
N ASP A 688 -21.85 10.50 -4.61
CA ASP A 688 -22.88 10.86 -5.57
C ASP A 688 -22.33 11.53 -6.83
N LEU A 689 -21.49 12.55 -6.64
CA LEU A 689 -20.84 13.27 -7.73
C LEU A 689 -19.96 12.34 -8.56
N CYS A 690 -19.20 11.45 -7.91
CA CYS A 690 -18.35 10.47 -8.57
C CYS A 690 -19.18 9.50 -9.44
N LEU A 691 -20.29 8.96 -8.90
CA LEU A 691 -21.17 8.06 -9.66
C LEU A 691 -21.78 8.75 -10.88
N ARG A 692 -22.18 10.02 -10.78
CA ARG A 692 -22.65 10.78 -11.95
C ARG A 692 -21.54 11.06 -12.96
N ALA A 693 -20.32 11.38 -12.50
CA ALA A 693 -19.18 11.57 -13.39
C ALA A 693 -18.87 10.28 -14.18
N VAL A 694 -18.87 9.13 -13.50
CA VAL A 694 -18.72 7.81 -14.14
C VAL A 694 -19.85 7.53 -15.13
N GLY A 695 -21.09 7.88 -14.79
CA GLY A 695 -22.25 7.79 -15.71
C GLY A 695 -22.11 8.65 -16.98
N MET A 696 -21.24 9.66 -16.98
CA MET A 696 -20.89 10.46 -18.17
C MET A 696 -19.66 9.93 -18.93
N GLY A 697 -19.13 8.77 -18.54
CA GLY A 697 -17.91 8.20 -19.11
C GLY A 697 -16.61 8.84 -18.63
N LEU A 698 -16.64 9.62 -17.54
CA LEU A 698 -15.45 10.19 -16.92
C LEU A 698 -14.89 9.25 -15.86
N ARG A 699 -13.57 9.25 -15.70
CA ARG A 699 -12.88 8.41 -14.73
C ARG A 699 -12.76 9.11 -13.38
N VAL A 700 -12.80 8.33 -12.30
CA VAL A 700 -12.52 8.81 -10.94
C VAL A 700 -11.19 8.22 -10.51
N VAL A 701 -10.23 9.08 -10.18
CA VAL A 701 -8.83 8.72 -9.98
C VAL A 701 -8.41 8.95 -8.54
N TYR A 702 -7.74 7.96 -7.96
CA TYR A 702 -7.02 8.08 -6.71
C TYR A 702 -5.53 8.29 -6.98
N THR A 703 -4.96 9.39 -6.47
CA THR A 703 -3.52 9.66 -6.51
C THR A 703 -2.91 9.60 -5.10
N PRO A 704 -2.10 8.57 -4.78
CA PRO A 704 -1.48 8.41 -3.46
C PRO A 704 -0.37 9.42 -3.18
N GLN A 705 0.10 10.14 -4.21
CA GLN A 705 1.13 11.15 -4.10
C GLN A 705 0.59 12.49 -3.54
N ALA A 706 -0.74 12.70 -3.58
CA ALA A 706 -1.39 13.67 -2.71
C ALA A 706 -1.74 12.99 -1.38
N ARG A 707 -0.97 13.30 -0.33
CA ARG A 707 -1.13 12.71 1.01
C ARG A 707 -1.51 13.74 2.05
N LEU A 708 -2.64 13.49 2.73
CA LEU A 708 -3.22 14.34 3.76
C LEU A 708 -3.29 13.61 5.10
N VAL A 709 -3.04 14.31 6.19
CA VAL A 709 -3.28 13.85 7.56
C VAL A 709 -4.59 14.46 8.06
N SER A 710 -5.53 13.62 8.47
CA SER A 710 -6.76 14.07 9.14
C SER A 710 -6.47 14.40 10.60
N THR A 711 -6.70 15.64 11.02
CA THR A 711 -6.65 16.05 12.43
C THR A 711 -8.01 15.94 13.13
N VAL A 712 -9.05 15.56 12.38
CA VAL A 712 -10.39 15.31 12.88
C VAL A 712 -10.66 13.81 12.90
N GLU A 713 -11.38 13.35 13.91
CA GLU A 713 -11.89 11.97 13.92
C GLU A 713 -12.93 11.84 12.81
N THR A 714 -12.70 10.91 11.89
CA THR A 714 -13.69 10.50 10.91
C THR A 714 -14.56 9.43 11.57
N PRO A 715 -15.86 9.66 11.81
CA PRO A 715 -16.69 8.66 12.45
C PRO A 715 -16.73 7.37 11.62
N ASP A 716 -16.36 6.24 12.22
CA ASP A 716 -16.58 4.94 11.63
C ASP A 716 -18.08 4.61 11.71
N GLY A 717 -18.72 4.48 10.55
CA GLY A 717 -19.94 3.69 10.40
C GLY A 717 -21.19 4.18 11.16
N ALA A 718 -21.90 5.14 10.54
CA ALA A 718 -23.35 5.07 10.35
C ALA A 718 -23.68 6.00 9.20
N TRP A 719 -23.85 5.45 8.00
CA TRP A 719 -24.36 6.23 6.88
C TRP A 719 -25.85 6.49 7.11
N ASP A 720 -26.29 7.70 6.80
CA ASP A 720 -27.72 7.99 6.83
C ASP A 720 -28.47 7.08 5.85
N ALA A 721 -29.60 6.52 6.30
CA ALA A 721 -30.35 5.55 5.51
C ALA A 721 -30.94 6.17 4.23
N ALA A 722 -31.30 7.46 4.26
CA ALA A 722 -31.80 8.17 3.08
C ALA A 722 -30.65 8.48 2.10
N ASP A 723 -29.47 8.86 2.60
CA ASP A 723 -28.27 9.00 1.76
C ASP A 723 -27.95 7.67 1.06
N LEU A 724 -27.90 6.55 1.80
CA LEU A 724 -27.64 5.22 1.21
C LEU A 724 -28.71 4.82 0.19
N ALA A 725 -29.98 5.06 0.46
CA ALA A 725 -31.05 4.72 -0.48
C ALA A 725 -30.89 5.49 -1.81
N ARG A 726 -30.52 6.77 -1.74
CA ARG A 726 -30.23 7.60 -2.92
C ARG A 726 -29.00 7.11 -3.67
N LEU A 727 -27.92 6.82 -2.96
CA LEU A 727 -26.68 6.30 -3.55
C LEU A 727 -26.90 4.95 -4.24
N ARG A 728 -27.67 4.05 -3.62
CA ARG A 728 -28.06 2.76 -4.22
C ARG A 728 -28.86 2.93 -5.50
N ALA A 729 -29.87 3.81 -5.49
CA ALA A 729 -30.66 4.10 -6.68
C ALA A 729 -29.79 4.67 -7.82
N ARG A 730 -28.79 5.50 -7.48
CA ARG A 730 -27.86 6.10 -8.44
C ARG A 730 -26.81 5.13 -8.96
N ALA A 731 -26.30 4.26 -8.08
CA ALA A 731 -25.44 3.16 -8.44
C ALA A 731 -26.16 2.16 -9.36
N GLY A 732 -27.50 2.09 -9.32
CA GLY A 732 -28.35 1.49 -10.36
C GLY A 732 -27.81 0.18 -10.99
N PRO A 733 -27.34 0.19 -12.25
CA PRO A 733 -26.86 -1.00 -12.97
C PRO A 733 -25.48 -1.51 -12.54
N TRP A 734 -24.72 -0.76 -11.74
CA TRP A 734 -23.37 -1.14 -11.31
C TRP A 734 -23.41 -2.31 -10.30
N PRO A 735 -24.31 -2.32 -9.29
CA PRO A 735 -24.67 -3.53 -8.54
C PRO A 735 -25.47 -4.59 -9.33
N GLY A 736 -25.87 -4.31 -10.57
CA GLY A 736 -26.85 -5.07 -11.35
C GLY A 736 -26.30 -5.98 -12.45
N THR A 737 -24.98 -6.06 -12.62
CA THR A 737 -24.34 -6.98 -13.60
C THR A 737 -24.02 -8.36 -13.00
N GLY A 738 -24.34 -8.58 -11.71
CA GLY A 738 -23.84 -9.72 -10.94
C GLY A 738 -22.38 -9.58 -10.49
N ARG A 739 -21.70 -8.50 -10.90
CA ARG A 739 -20.37 -8.08 -10.44
C ARG A 739 -20.55 -6.78 -9.67
N GLY A 740 -20.06 -6.69 -8.44
CA GLY A 740 -20.17 -5.48 -7.59
C GLY A 740 -19.36 -4.29 -8.12
N ASP A 741 -18.74 -3.52 -7.23
CA ASP A 741 -17.81 -2.46 -7.64
C ASP A 741 -16.67 -3.04 -8.53
N PRO A 742 -16.49 -2.57 -9.78
CA PRO A 742 -15.49 -3.09 -10.70
C PRO A 742 -14.06 -2.82 -10.22
N PHE A 743 -13.85 -1.77 -9.42
CA PHE A 743 -12.55 -1.43 -8.87
C PHE A 743 -12.32 -2.03 -7.48
N GLY A 744 -13.26 -2.85 -7.00
CA GLY A 744 -13.07 -3.75 -5.87
C GLY A 744 -12.76 -5.18 -6.33
N ASN A 745 -12.50 -6.07 -5.38
CA ASN A 745 -12.53 -7.51 -5.61
C ASN A 745 -13.54 -8.13 -4.62
N PRO A 746 -14.44 -9.02 -5.07
CA PRO A 746 -15.50 -9.56 -4.22
C PRO A 746 -14.96 -10.28 -2.98
N HIS A 747 -13.77 -10.89 -3.06
CA HIS A 747 -13.13 -11.58 -1.94
C HIS A 747 -12.43 -10.64 -0.94
N VAL A 748 -12.30 -9.36 -1.27
CA VAL A 748 -11.76 -8.32 -0.38
C VAL A 748 -12.91 -7.64 0.39
N VAL A 749 -14.02 -7.35 -0.29
CA VAL A 749 -15.13 -6.55 0.25
C VAL A 749 -16.12 -7.37 1.08
N SER A 750 -16.26 -8.67 0.82
CA SER A 750 -17.05 -9.58 1.67
C SER A 750 -16.45 -9.79 3.07
N GLY A 751 -15.22 -9.32 3.28
CA GLY A 751 -14.50 -9.35 4.54
C GLY A 751 -14.55 -8.02 5.28
N GLY A 752 -15.74 -7.60 5.75
CA GLY A 752 -15.92 -6.35 6.49
C GLY A 752 -14.84 -6.14 7.56
N ALA A 753 -14.29 -4.92 7.63
CA ALA A 753 -13.30 -4.44 8.61
C ALA A 753 -12.57 -5.56 9.40
N GLY A 754 -11.73 -6.34 8.72
CA GLY A 754 -11.02 -7.48 9.35
C GLY A 754 -11.12 -8.83 8.64
N GLY A 755 -11.77 -8.95 7.47
CA GLY A 755 -11.92 -10.23 6.77
C GLY A 755 -10.67 -10.71 6.02
N MET A 756 -9.64 -11.01 6.79
CA MET A 756 -8.55 -11.98 6.64
C MET A 756 -7.51 -11.77 7.76
N ALA A 757 -7.61 -10.66 8.51
CA ALA A 757 -6.69 -10.27 9.57
C ALA A 757 -7.32 -10.17 10.98
N SER A 758 -8.53 -10.67 11.23
CA SER A 758 -9.00 -10.92 12.60
C SER A 758 -10.24 -11.82 12.67
N ARG A 759 -10.04 -13.05 13.19
CA ARG A 759 -10.94 -13.76 14.14
C ARG A 759 -10.44 -15.18 14.41
N GLU A 760 -9.24 -15.33 15.00
CA GLU A 760 -8.93 -16.53 15.80
C GLU A 760 -7.99 -16.14 16.95
N GLY A 761 -8.49 -16.31 18.18
CA GLY A 761 -7.77 -16.67 19.42
C GLY A 761 -6.63 -15.80 19.91
#